data_AF-A0A814BKF8-F1
#
_entry.id   AF-A0A814BKF8-F1
#
_cell.length_a   1.000
_cell.length_b   1.000
_cell.length_c   1.000
_cell.angle_alpha   90.00
_cell.angle_beta   90.00
_cell.angle_gamma   90.00
#
_symmetry.space_group_name_H-M   'P 1'
#
loop_
_entity.id
_entity.type
_entity.pdbx_description
1 polymer ?
#
loop_
_entity_poly.entity_id
_entity_poly.type
_entity_poly.pdbx_seq_one_letter_code
_entity_poly.pdbx_strand_id
1 'polypeptide(L)'
;MELLAINQKSKGDDDNQGPSLTSQNRDERILARRIRVEQRIAQKKRKTLGIVSPVEDEHKDEASLAKDQIEQSRQRLVKLEEDGLEFVTNIRVGQDLLEHQHRLEEEEATRKRNERLEQDTKSSKEKFDEIIRNWESARTKELPRELHELLMAQKHACGTMLEEKNKLIGELEKELKNKDDYYVKLLRKFDENIKLLVERMNEQVKSRRMYYARELHSIEEAFIKERQELLDKYNREWTEKLEERRFKEEQFVISRFERHDTFERELQRLRVKQAEEFNATKVKLENQVQEQQRKIEEMKAIYQLSQEKYEYNYKVLKKRDEENLLTIGVQKNRKIKLNDLLTNLKRKLIQKEKQFKTDSIQAAEEYKRTLGNIQEIKRKAKHFLTADMEKFHELWIMNEERCKEMTQKLLDADRIIFEHQLGLTWTPPDLDFMNNIGPIDATKIPKPSIDVVREILTDQQEDSSTKQTTSHLSNKAMKNMLELLCDEGDFLIEPKLLALLEPLENNEKNLIKLDAIFRALKIENEEDIKIMAKYFIDYIQQNNEQQSKVYVSSGAGPEQDEDDTDTSHQQTIDTADNRIELIHPNHVLKALKEFLEEYRSHRKTTSQAAYQVATLDDRDDSLDIEYWSKYPNVVDERRERLWDALLSGLQKYHSILNARTKLIDENNALAKQNDELRLLLSKYMQSKVNQELQIPPSQIIQLQLAEQSAGNGPGVF
;
A
#
# COMPACT_ATOMS: atom_id res chain seq x y z
N MET A 1 20.43 -8.15 -61.21
CA MET A 1 19.96 -9.54 -61.12
C MET A 1 20.45 -10.12 -59.81
N GLU A 2 19.63 -9.91 -58.78
CA GLU A 2 19.54 -10.54 -57.45
C GLU A 2 18.90 -9.47 -56.54
N LEU A 3 17.95 -9.89 -55.69
CA LEU A 3 17.05 -9.05 -54.87
C LEU A 3 15.72 -8.59 -55.50
N LEU A 4 15.07 -9.47 -56.27
CA LEU A 4 13.63 -9.41 -56.54
C LEU A 4 13.01 -10.81 -56.36
N ALA A 5 13.08 -11.33 -55.13
CA ALA A 5 12.32 -12.49 -54.72
C ALA A 5 12.17 -12.42 -53.19
N ILE A 6 10.95 -12.13 -52.74
CA ILE A 6 10.32 -12.41 -51.44
C ILE A 6 9.27 -11.29 -51.25
N ASN A 7 8.16 -11.39 -51.99
CA ASN A 7 6.85 -11.02 -51.45
C ASN A 7 5.72 -11.56 -52.34
N GLN A 8 5.57 -12.88 -52.34
CA GLN A 8 4.29 -13.52 -52.65
C GLN A 8 3.95 -14.41 -51.46
N LYS A 9 3.32 -13.82 -50.44
CA LYS A 9 2.54 -14.60 -49.49
C LYS A 9 1.09 -14.55 -49.96
N SER A 10 0.71 -15.67 -50.57
CA SER A 10 -0.65 -16.08 -50.84
C SER A 10 -1.57 -15.80 -49.65
N LYS A 11 -2.71 -15.15 -49.93
CA LYS A 11 -3.94 -15.33 -49.17
C LYS A 11 -4.21 -16.84 -49.07
N GLY A 12 -3.90 -17.42 -47.91
CA GLY A 12 -4.45 -18.69 -47.46
C GLY A 12 -5.43 -18.36 -46.36
N ASP A 13 -6.71 -18.48 -46.68
CA ASP A 13 -7.79 -18.56 -45.69
C ASP A 13 -7.59 -19.79 -44.79
N ASP A 14 -8.06 -19.66 -43.55
CA ASP A 14 -8.36 -20.71 -42.57
C ASP A 14 -7.26 -21.74 -42.24
N ASP A 15 -6.49 -21.47 -41.19
CA ASP A 15 -5.94 -22.53 -40.31
C ASP A 15 -5.48 -21.95 -38.94
N ASN A 16 -6.39 -21.27 -38.25
CA ASN A 16 -6.23 -20.99 -36.82
C ASN A 16 -7.54 -21.19 -36.05
N GLN A 17 -8.27 -22.25 -36.37
CA GLN A 17 -9.36 -22.73 -35.54
C GLN A 17 -8.76 -23.69 -34.51
N GLY A 18 -8.78 -23.30 -33.23
CA GLY A 18 -8.43 -24.19 -32.13
C GLY A 18 -9.25 -25.50 -32.16
N PRO A 19 -8.92 -26.49 -31.31
CA PRO A 19 -9.47 -27.84 -31.37
C PRO A 19 -11.00 -27.84 -31.50
N SER A 20 -11.51 -28.28 -32.65
CA SER A 20 -12.95 -28.24 -32.95
C SER A 20 -13.64 -29.54 -32.56
N LEU A 21 -14.83 -29.41 -31.96
CA LEU A 21 -15.67 -30.56 -31.58
C LEU A 21 -16.24 -31.33 -32.76
N THR A 22 -16.22 -30.74 -33.96
CA THR A 22 -16.71 -31.32 -35.22
C THR A 22 -15.59 -31.85 -36.11
N SER A 23 -14.32 -31.79 -35.66
CA SER A 23 -13.20 -32.40 -36.38
C SER A 23 -13.41 -33.91 -36.55
N GLN A 24 -13.03 -34.47 -37.70
CA GLN A 24 -13.11 -35.91 -37.97
C GLN A 24 -12.13 -36.70 -37.09
N ASN A 25 -11.07 -36.05 -36.60
CA ASN A 25 -10.02 -36.67 -35.81
C ASN A 25 -10.46 -36.88 -34.35
N ARG A 26 -10.26 -38.09 -33.81
CA ARG A 26 -10.76 -38.49 -32.49
C ARG A 26 -10.06 -37.70 -31.37
N ASP A 27 -8.77 -37.47 -31.50
CA ASP A 27 -7.96 -36.88 -30.44
C ASP A 27 -8.19 -35.37 -30.31
N GLU A 28 -8.42 -34.67 -31.41
CA GLU A 28 -8.83 -33.27 -31.42
C GLU A 28 -10.19 -33.07 -30.74
N ARG A 29 -11.15 -33.98 -30.96
CA ARG A 29 -12.44 -33.93 -30.25
C ARG A 29 -12.29 -34.19 -28.75
N ILE A 30 -11.35 -35.05 -28.34
CA ILE A 30 -11.08 -35.33 -26.91
C ILE A 30 -10.42 -34.11 -26.26
N LEU A 31 -9.45 -33.48 -26.94
CA LEU A 31 -8.80 -32.25 -26.48
C LEU A 31 -9.80 -31.08 -26.38
N ALA A 32 -10.63 -30.88 -27.40
CA ALA A 32 -11.69 -29.87 -27.38
C ALA A 32 -12.71 -30.09 -26.24
N ARG A 33 -13.08 -31.35 -25.97
CA ARG A 33 -13.95 -31.70 -24.83
C ARG A 33 -13.26 -31.47 -23.50
N ARG A 34 -11.97 -31.83 -23.35
CA ARG A 34 -11.20 -31.59 -22.13
C ARG A 34 -11.12 -30.10 -21.81
N ILE A 35 -10.74 -29.28 -22.78
CA ILE A 35 -10.64 -27.82 -22.62
C ILE A 35 -12.00 -27.23 -22.22
N ARG A 36 -13.09 -27.66 -22.86
CA ARG A 36 -14.45 -27.20 -22.49
C ARG A 36 -14.87 -27.63 -21.09
N VAL A 37 -14.54 -28.86 -20.66
CA VAL A 37 -14.84 -29.36 -19.31
C VAL A 37 -14.02 -28.61 -18.27
N GLU A 38 -12.75 -28.36 -18.55
CA GLU A 38 -11.83 -27.63 -17.68
C GLU A 38 -12.26 -26.17 -17.51
N GLN A 39 -12.65 -25.49 -18.60
CA GLN A 39 -13.24 -24.15 -18.54
C GLN A 39 -14.56 -24.12 -17.75
N ARG A 40 -15.40 -25.16 -17.87
CA ARG A 40 -16.66 -25.26 -17.13
C ARG A 40 -16.44 -25.52 -15.64
N ILE A 41 -15.42 -26.29 -15.28
CA ILE A 41 -14.97 -26.51 -13.89
C ILE A 41 -14.38 -25.22 -13.32
N ALA A 42 -13.55 -24.50 -14.09
CA ALA A 42 -12.99 -23.21 -13.70
C ALA A 42 -14.08 -22.14 -13.49
N GLN A 43 -15.09 -22.07 -14.36
CA GLN A 43 -16.24 -21.18 -14.19
C GLN A 43 -17.11 -21.56 -12.97
N LYS A 44 -17.30 -22.86 -12.70
CA LYS A 44 -17.99 -23.30 -11.47
C LYS A 44 -17.20 -22.92 -10.21
N LYS A 45 -15.88 -23.12 -10.20
CA LYS A 45 -14.99 -22.69 -9.12
C LYS A 45 -15.06 -21.18 -8.90
N ARG A 46 -15.05 -20.38 -9.98
CA ARG A 46 -15.21 -18.92 -9.93
C ARG A 46 -16.57 -18.49 -9.34
N LYS A 47 -17.68 -19.17 -9.67
CA LYS A 47 -19.00 -18.87 -9.11
C LYS A 47 -19.16 -19.27 -7.64
N THR A 48 -18.52 -20.35 -7.19
CA THR A 48 -18.62 -20.81 -5.79
C THR A 48 -17.79 -19.98 -4.82
N LEU A 49 -16.77 -19.25 -5.29
CA LEU A 49 -15.86 -18.49 -4.43
C LEU A 49 -16.31 -17.05 -4.15
N GLY A 50 -17.35 -16.52 -4.83
CA GLY A 50 -17.89 -15.18 -4.52
C GLY A 50 -16.88 -14.02 -4.61
N ILE A 51 -15.72 -14.24 -5.23
CA ILE A 51 -14.68 -13.23 -5.44
C ILE A 51 -15.04 -12.45 -6.70
N VAL A 52 -15.59 -11.25 -6.52
CA VAL A 52 -15.55 -10.20 -7.53
C VAL A 52 -14.09 -9.69 -7.52
N SER A 53 -13.23 -10.35 -8.29
CA SER A 53 -11.93 -9.77 -8.64
C SER A 53 -12.17 -8.79 -9.77
N PRO A 54 -11.41 -7.67 -9.84
CA PRO A 54 -11.57 -6.66 -10.86
C PRO A 54 -11.61 -7.31 -12.23
N VAL A 55 -12.47 -6.79 -13.08
CA VAL A 55 -12.36 -6.98 -14.52
C VAL A 55 -10.92 -6.57 -14.86
N GLU A 56 -10.03 -7.54 -15.04
CA GLU A 56 -8.93 -7.37 -15.96
C GLU A 56 -9.63 -7.16 -17.28
N ASP A 57 -9.92 -5.89 -17.58
CA ASP A 57 -10.07 -5.46 -18.95
C ASP A 57 -8.78 -5.92 -19.59
N GLU A 58 -8.87 -6.99 -20.36
CA GLU A 58 -8.02 -7.12 -21.52
C GLU A 58 -8.19 -5.80 -22.26
N HIS A 59 -7.32 -4.82 -21.95
CA HIS A 59 -6.97 -3.76 -22.85
C HIS A 59 -6.44 -4.47 -24.09
N LYS A 60 -7.35 -4.92 -24.95
CA LYS A 60 -7.15 -4.71 -26.37
C LYS A 60 -6.85 -3.24 -26.43
N ASP A 61 -5.57 -2.93 -26.61
CA ASP A 61 -5.12 -1.60 -26.97
C ASP A 61 -6.03 -1.16 -28.12
N GLU A 62 -7.10 -0.43 -27.81
CA GLU A 62 -7.83 0.32 -28.80
C GLU A 62 -6.74 1.18 -29.44
N ALA A 63 -6.52 0.96 -30.73
CA ALA A 63 -5.50 1.69 -31.46
C ALA A 63 -5.81 3.17 -31.24
N SER A 64 -4.92 3.84 -30.51
CA SER A 64 -5.09 5.24 -30.14
C SER A 64 -5.34 6.06 -31.40
N LEU A 65 -6.24 7.04 -31.32
CA LEU A 65 -6.59 7.93 -32.43
C LEU A 65 -5.32 8.53 -33.09
N ALA A 66 -4.30 8.84 -32.27
CA ALA A 66 -3.02 9.33 -32.76
C ALA A 66 -2.21 8.24 -33.49
N LYS A 67 -2.24 6.98 -33.03
CA LYS A 67 -1.56 5.87 -33.73
C LYS A 67 -2.16 5.61 -35.11
N ASP A 68 -3.49 5.62 -35.21
CA ASP A 68 -4.19 5.47 -36.48
C ASP A 68 -3.89 6.64 -37.42
N GLN A 69 -3.84 7.87 -36.89
CA GLN A 69 -3.47 9.05 -37.65
C GLN A 69 -2.02 8.98 -38.15
N ILE A 70 -1.07 8.50 -37.34
CA ILE A 70 0.34 8.33 -37.73
C ILE A 70 0.46 7.34 -38.90
N GLU A 71 -0.23 6.20 -38.83
CA GLU A 71 -0.16 5.19 -39.89
C GLU A 71 -0.80 5.70 -41.20
N GLN A 72 -1.92 6.42 -41.12
CA GLN A 72 -2.53 7.07 -42.27
C GLN A 72 -1.61 8.13 -42.89
N SER A 73 -1.00 8.98 -42.06
CA SER A 73 -0.03 9.99 -42.50
C SER A 73 1.18 9.34 -43.17
N ARG A 74 1.70 8.24 -42.60
CA ARG A 74 2.80 7.47 -43.20
C ARG A 74 2.45 6.95 -44.59
N GLN A 75 1.26 6.35 -44.76
CA GLN A 75 0.83 5.84 -46.06
C GLN A 75 0.67 6.95 -47.10
N ARG A 76 0.18 8.13 -46.70
CA ARG A 76 0.10 9.30 -47.59
C ARG A 76 1.49 9.82 -47.99
N LEU A 77 2.44 9.83 -47.07
CA LEU A 77 3.81 10.26 -47.34
C LEU A 77 4.55 9.29 -48.27
N VAL A 78 4.33 7.98 -48.13
CA VAL A 78 4.89 6.98 -49.07
C VAL A 78 4.35 7.20 -50.49
N LYS A 79 3.03 7.39 -50.64
CA LYS A 79 2.44 7.71 -51.96
C LYS A 79 3.01 8.99 -52.56
N LEU A 80 3.19 10.04 -51.74
CA LEU A 80 3.82 11.28 -52.19
C LEU A 80 5.29 11.08 -52.59
N GLU A 81 6.00 10.17 -51.91
CA GLU A 81 7.37 9.82 -52.27
C GLU A 81 7.42 9.15 -53.64
N GLU A 82 6.56 8.15 -53.87
CA GLU A 82 6.37 7.44 -55.14
C GLU A 82 6.01 8.41 -56.28
N ASP A 83 4.93 9.20 -56.12
CA ASP A 83 4.48 10.19 -57.12
C ASP A 83 5.59 11.21 -57.46
N GLY A 84 6.33 11.64 -56.43
CA GLY A 84 7.45 12.56 -56.62
C GLY A 84 8.62 11.93 -57.37
N LEU A 85 8.93 10.65 -57.11
CA LEU A 85 9.98 9.93 -57.82
C LEU A 85 9.61 9.75 -59.29
N GLU A 86 8.35 9.43 -59.60
CA GLU A 86 7.87 9.35 -60.98
C GLU A 86 7.99 10.70 -61.70
N PHE A 87 7.58 11.79 -61.06
CA PHE A 87 7.63 13.14 -61.62
C PHE A 87 9.03 13.57 -62.10
N VAL A 88 10.07 13.20 -61.33
CA VAL A 88 11.48 13.48 -61.65
C VAL A 88 12.04 12.45 -62.66
N THR A 89 11.71 11.17 -62.47
CA THR A 89 12.20 10.08 -63.32
C THR A 89 11.72 10.20 -64.77
N ASN A 90 10.54 10.78 -64.98
CA ASN A 90 9.98 11.03 -66.32
C ASN A 90 10.91 11.86 -67.22
N ILE A 91 11.69 12.82 -66.67
CA ILE A 91 12.67 13.58 -67.47
C ILE A 91 13.82 12.67 -67.90
N ARG A 92 14.33 11.86 -66.97
CA ARG A 92 15.45 10.96 -67.24
C ARG A 92 15.09 9.91 -68.29
N VAL A 93 13.93 9.26 -68.15
CA VAL A 93 13.43 8.28 -69.13
C VAL A 93 13.23 8.95 -70.50
N GLY A 94 12.73 10.19 -70.53
CA GLY A 94 12.63 10.97 -71.75
C GLY A 94 13.99 11.24 -72.41
N GLN A 95 15.04 11.55 -71.62
CA GLN A 95 16.40 11.71 -72.15
C GLN A 95 16.98 10.41 -72.68
N ASP A 96 16.81 9.31 -71.95
CA ASP A 96 17.32 8.01 -72.35
C ASP A 96 16.70 7.57 -73.70
N LEU A 97 15.42 7.90 -73.92
CA LEU A 97 14.74 7.66 -75.19
C LEU A 97 15.29 8.55 -76.34
N LEU A 98 15.54 9.83 -76.08
CA LEU A 98 16.11 10.75 -77.08
C LEU A 98 17.56 10.38 -77.44
N GLU A 99 18.37 10.00 -76.46
CA GLU A 99 19.75 9.53 -76.65
C GLU A 99 19.78 8.23 -77.45
N HIS A 100 18.87 7.30 -77.14
CA HIS A 100 18.73 6.07 -77.92
C HIS A 100 18.37 6.36 -79.38
N GLN A 101 17.44 7.30 -79.64
CA GLN A 101 17.11 7.73 -81.00
C GLN A 101 18.31 8.37 -81.71
N HIS A 102 19.09 9.21 -81.01
CA HIS A 102 20.29 9.81 -81.57
C HIS A 102 21.34 8.76 -81.98
N ARG A 103 21.59 7.75 -81.14
CA ARG A 103 22.53 6.66 -81.47
C ARG A 103 22.12 5.92 -82.73
N LEU A 104 20.83 5.64 -82.92
CA LEU A 104 20.33 5.01 -84.13
C LEU A 104 20.59 5.88 -85.38
N GLU A 105 20.31 7.19 -85.29
CA GLU A 105 20.55 8.13 -86.39
C GLU A 105 22.05 8.25 -86.74
N GLU A 106 22.93 8.25 -85.72
CA GLU A 106 24.38 8.32 -85.90
C GLU A 106 24.95 7.02 -86.48
N GLU A 107 24.47 5.86 -86.03
CA GLU A 107 24.82 4.55 -86.60
C GLU A 107 24.42 4.46 -88.09
N GLU A 108 23.25 4.97 -88.47
CA GLU A 108 22.86 5.04 -89.88
C GLU A 108 23.70 6.01 -90.70
N ALA A 109 24.03 7.18 -90.15
CA ALA A 109 24.86 8.18 -90.83
C ALA A 109 26.29 7.67 -91.04
N THR A 110 26.88 7.03 -90.03
CA THR A 110 28.21 6.41 -90.12
C THR A 110 28.23 5.26 -91.13
N ARG A 111 27.17 4.43 -91.17
CA ARG A 111 27.02 3.39 -92.20
C ARG A 111 27.01 3.99 -93.61
N LYS A 112 26.17 5.00 -93.87
CA LYS A 112 26.09 5.69 -95.18
C LYS A 112 27.43 6.32 -95.58
N ARG A 113 28.14 6.92 -94.62
CA ARG A 113 29.48 7.49 -94.86
C ARG A 113 30.48 6.42 -95.27
N ASN A 114 30.51 5.30 -94.55
CA ASN A 114 31.43 4.19 -94.85
C ASN A 114 31.15 3.59 -96.24
N GLU A 115 29.87 3.36 -96.58
CA GLU A 115 29.45 2.88 -97.91
C GLU A 115 29.93 3.82 -99.04
N ARG A 116 29.80 5.14 -98.85
CA ARG A 116 30.28 6.13 -99.82
C ARG A 116 31.80 6.15 -99.95
N LEU A 117 32.54 6.08 -98.84
CA LEU A 117 34.00 6.02 -98.85
C LEU A 117 34.51 4.74 -99.54
N GLU A 118 33.83 3.61 -99.33
CA GLU A 118 34.14 2.37 -100.04
C GLU A 118 33.86 2.47 -101.54
N GLN A 119 32.73 3.07 -101.94
CA GLN A 119 32.38 3.26 -103.34
C GLN A 119 33.38 4.18 -104.04
N ASP A 120 33.73 5.32 -103.42
CA ASP A 120 34.74 6.24 -103.96
C ASP A 120 36.13 5.61 -104.02
N THR A 121 36.50 4.79 -103.03
CA THR A 121 37.76 4.03 -103.06
C THR A 121 37.79 3.05 -104.23
N LYS A 122 36.67 2.37 -104.53
CA LYS A 122 36.56 1.45 -105.67
C LYS A 122 36.63 2.21 -107.00
N SER A 123 35.80 3.24 -107.19
CA SER A 123 35.78 4.01 -108.44
C SER A 123 37.09 4.77 -108.68
N SER A 124 37.72 5.31 -107.64
CA SER A 124 39.02 5.97 -107.75
C SER A 124 40.13 5.01 -108.12
N LYS A 125 40.12 3.78 -107.57
CA LYS A 125 41.09 2.74 -107.96
C LYS A 125 40.92 2.36 -109.42
N GLU A 126 39.70 2.13 -109.89
CA GLU A 126 39.42 1.81 -111.30
C GLU A 126 39.90 2.91 -112.26
N LYS A 127 39.58 4.18 -111.96
CA LYS A 127 40.05 5.33 -112.75
C LYS A 127 41.56 5.51 -112.70
N PHE A 128 42.18 5.26 -111.54
CA PHE A 128 43.63 5.34 -111.39
C PHE A 128 44.35 4.24 -112.17
N ASP A 129 43.84 3.02 -112.15
CA ASP A 129 44.36 1.90 -112.94
C ASP A 129 44.21 2.15 -114.45
N GLU A 130 43.10 2.75 -114.89
CA GLU A 130 42.90 3.18 -116.29
C GLU A 130 43.89 4.27 -116.70
N ILE A 131 44.12 5.26 -115.84
CA ILE A 131 45.17 6.28 -116.01
C ILE A 131 46.54 5.60 -116.15
N ILE A 132 46.90 4.65 -115.29
CA ILE A 132 48.19 3.94 -115.40
C ILE A 132 48.32 3.20 -116.74
N ARG A 133 47.28 2.45 -117.17
CA ARG A 133 47.28 1.75 -118.46
C ARG A 133 47.44 2.72 -119.64
N ASN A 134 46.80 3.88 -119.59
CA ASN A 134 46.93 4.90 -120.64
C ASN A 134 48.33 5.51 -120.69
N TRP A 135 49.05 5.62 -119.55
CA TRP A 135 50.47 6.00 -119.53
C TRP A 135 51.37 4.97 -120.21
N GLU A 136 51.09 3.67 -120.04
CA GLU A 136 51.80 2.59 -120.75
C GLU A 136 51.56 2.69 -122.26
N SER A 137 50.33 2.98 -122.68
CA SER A 137 49.98 3.17 -124.10
C SER A 137 50.65 4.41 -124.72
N ALA A 138 50.77 5.52 -123.96
CA ALA A 138 51.43 6.74 -124.42
C ALA A 138 52.91 6.53 -124.76
N ARG A 139 53.57 5.57 -124.10
CA ARG A 139 54.98 5.24 -124.34
C ARG A 139 55.24 4.59 -125.70
N THR A 140 54.20 4.09 -126.36
CA THR A 140 54.29 3.37 -127.65
C THR A 140 54.03 4.26 -128.88
N LYS A 141 53.68 5.54 -128.70
CA LYS A 141 53.34 6.43 -129.82
C LYS A 141 54.55 7.24 -130.31
N GLU A 142 54.82 7.16 -131.61
CA GLU A 142 55.96 7.84 -132.26
C GLU A 142 55.60 9.22 -132.85
N LEU A 143 54.30 9.53 -133.03
CA LEU A 143 53.84 10.83 -133.56
C LEU A 143 53.63 11.86 -132.43
N PRO A 144 54.34 13.00 -132.44
CA PRO A 144 54.22 14.03 -131.39
C PRO A 144 52.81 14.61 -131.21
N ARG A 145 52.01 14.67 -132.28
CA ARG A 145 50.63 15.18 -132.23
C ARG A 145 49.71 14.24 -131.45
N GLU A 146 49.79 12.94 -131.74
CA GLU A 146 48.99 11.91 -131.05
C GLU A 146 49.42 11.72 -129.60
N LEU A 147 50.71 11.91 -129.31
CA LEU A 147 51.23 11.92 -127.94
C LEU A 147 50.70 13.13 -127.15
N HIS A 148 50.69 14.32 -127.76
CA HIS A 148 50.16 15.52 -127.11
C HIS A 148 48.67 15.39 -126.80
N GLU A 149 47.87 14.86 -127.73
CA GLU A 149 46.44 14.60 -127.51
C GLU A 149 46.20 13.60 -126.36
N LEU A 150 46.99 12.52 -126.28
CA LEU A 150 46.91 11.59 -125.14
C LEU A 150 47.35 12.22 -123.82
N LEU A 151 48.42 13.02 -123.80
CA LEU A 151 48.87 13.71 -122.58
C LEU A 151 47.84 14.73 -122.08
N MET A 152 47.15 15.42 -123.00
CA MET A 152 46.07 16.34 -122.65
C MET A 152 44.84 15.60 -122.14
N ALA A 153 44.48 14.47 -122.77
CA ALA A 153 43.42 13.57 -122.27
C ALA A 153 43.76 13.02 -120.87
N GLN A 154 45.02 12.66 -120.64
CA GLN A 154 45.50 12.15 -119.36
C GLN A 154 45.54 13.21 -118.27
N LYS A 155 45.97 14.43 -118.61
CA LYS A 155 45.88 15.59 -117.72
C LYS A 155 44.43 15.89 -117.34
N HIS A 156 43.51 15.78 -118.30
CA HIS A 156 42.08 15.92 -118.05
C HIS A 156 41.55 14.81 -117.12
N ALA A 157 41.91 13.55 -117.35
CA ALA A 157 41.53 12.42 -116.49
C ALA A 157 42.01 12.59 -115.04
N CYS A 158 43.29 12.95 -114.83
CA CYS A 158 43.81 13.28 -113.50
C CYS A 158 43.07 14.48 -112.87
N GLY A 159 42.75 15.50 -113.68
CA GLY A 159 41.94 16.64 -113.25
C GLY A 159 40.55 16.22 -112.76
N THR A 160 39.84 15.38 -113.53
CA THR A 160 38.52 14.86 -113.15
C THR A 160 38.57 14.02 -111.86
N MET A 161 39.62 13.21 -111.65
CA MET A 161 39.82 12.45 -110.42
C MET A 161 40.06 13.37 -109.21
N LEU A 162 40.88 14.40 -109.36
CA LEU A 162 41.11 15.39 -108.31
C LEU A 162 39.86 16.21 -107.99
N GLU A 163 39.06 16.56 -109.00
CA GLU A 163 37.77 17.23 -108.80
C GLU A 163 36.78 16.35 -108.02
N GLU A 164 36.73 15.04 -108.30
CA GLU A 164 35.91 14.09 -107.54
C GLU A 164 36.39 13.94 -106.09
N LYS A 165 37.70 13.87 -105.85
CA LYS A 165 38.27 13.87 -104.50
C LYS A 165 38.01 15.18 -103.76
N ASN A 166 38.15 16.32 -104.41
CA ASN A 166 37.85 17.63 -103.83
C ASN A 166 36.35 17.78 -103.51
N LYS A 167 35.46 17.23 -104.36
CA LYS A 167 34.02 17.16 -104.07
C LYS A 167 33.74 16.31 -102.83
N LEU A 168 34.36 15.13 -102.71
CA LEU A 168 34.23 14.28 -101.52
C LEU A 168 34.76 14.97 -100.26
N ILE A 169 35.91 15.64 -100.34
CA ILE A 169 36.46 16.43 -99.22
C ILE A 169 35.46 17.52 -98.80
N GLY A 170 34.89 18.27 -99.74
CA GLY A 170 33.87 19.28 -99.44
C GLY A 170 32.59 18.70 -98.82
N GLU A 171 32.17 17.50 -99.23
CA GLU A 171 31.06 16.79 -98.59
C GLU A 171 31.39 16.37 -97.15
N LEU A 172 32.60 15.86 -96.90
CA LEU A 172 33.07 15.47 -95.56
C LEU A 172 33.25 16.68 -94.64
N GLU A 173 33.78 17.79 -95.14
CA GLU A 173 33.88 19.06 -94.40
C GLU A 173 32.49 19.61 -94.05
N LYS A 174 31.53 19.50 -94.96
CA LYS A 174 30.13 19.87 -94.70
C LYS A 174 29.49 18.93 -93.67
N GLU A 175 29.75 17.63 -93.75
CA GLU A 175 29.29 16.67 -92.74
C GLU A 175 29.87 16.98 -91.36
N LEU A 176 31.16 17.31 -91.29
CA LEU A 176 31.83 17.72 -90.05
C LEU A 176 31.19 18.98 -89.46
N LYS A 177 30.99 20.01 -90.28
CA LYS A 177 30.31 21.25 -89.85
C LYS A 177 28.88 20.98 -89.36
N ASN A 178 28.14 20.11 -90.05
CA ASN A 178 26.79 19.72 -89.62
C ASN A 178 26.81 18.99 -88.26
N LYS A 179 27.84 18.18 -87.99
CA LYS A 179 28.02 17.53 -86.68
C LYS A 179 28.36 18.53 -85.58
N ASP A 180 29.21 19.51 -85.86
CA ASP A 180 29.51 20.59 -84.92
C ASP A 180 28.25 21.41 -84.58
N ASP A 181 27.47 21.79 -85.61
CA ASP A 181 26.19 22.50 -85.43
C ASP A 181 25.17 21.66 -84.64
N TYR A 182 25.15 20.34 -84.88
CA TYR A 182 24.31 19.40 -84.13
C TYR A 182 24.76 19.31 -82.67
N TYR A 183 26.06 19.19 -82.40
CA TYR A 183 26.61 19.10 -81.05
C TYR A 183 26.28 20.34 -80.22
N VAL A 184 26.36 21.54 -80.81
CA VAL A 184 25.95 22.78 -80.13
C VAL A 184 24.45 22.78 -79.82
N LYS A 185 23.61 22.30 -80.74
CA LYS A 185 22.16 22.15 -80.47
C LYS A 185 21.87 21.13 -79.38
N LEU A 186 22.61 20.03 -79.35
CA LEU A 186 22.48 18.99 -78.33
C LEU A 186 22.88 19.52 -76.95
N LEU A 187 23.99 20.26 -76.84
CA LEU A 187 24.39 20.91 -75.59
C LEU A 187 23.32 21.88 -75.06
N ARG A 188 22.67 22.66 -75.95
CA ARG A 188 21.56 23.53 -75.55
C ARG A 188 20.36 22.75 -75.04
N LYS A 189 19.99 21.66 -75.72
CA LYS A 189 18.93 20.76 -75.25
C LYS A 189 19.27 20.15 -73.89
N PHE A 190 20.51 19.71 -73.68
CA PHE A 190 20.94 19.20 -72.38
C PHE A 190 20.85 20.26 -71.28
N ASP A 191 21.25 21.50 -71.55
CA ASP A 191 21.09 22.61 -70.60
C ASP A 191 19.61 22.88 -70.26
N GLU A 192 18.73 22.90 -71.27
CA GLU A 192 17.28 23.03 -71.07
C GLU A 192 16.70 21.89 -70.22
N ASN A 193 17.12 20.65 -70.49
CA ASN A 193 16.65 19.47 -69.76
C ASN A 193 17.19 19.43 -68.32
N ILE A 194 18.43 19.86 -68.09
CA ILE A 194 19.01 20.01 -66.74
C ILE A 194 18.26 21.09 -65.97
N LYS A 195 17.95 22.23 -66.59
CA LYS A 195 17.14 23.29 -65.97
C LYS A 195 15.76 22.78 -65.58
N LEU A 196 15.07 22.09 -66.48
CA LEU A 196 13.77 21.50 -66.21
C LEU A 196 13.84 20.44 -65.08
N LEU A 197 14.91 19.62 -65.04
CA LEU A 197 15.13 18.67 -63.96
C LEU A 197 15.31 19.38 -62.62
N VAL A 198 16.12 20.44 -62.58
CA VAL A 198 16.34 21.24 -61.37
C VAL A 198 15.06 21.93 -60.91
N GLU A 199 14.26 22.47 -61.84
CA GLU A 199 12.96 23.07 -61.54
C GLU A 199 12.01 22.05 -60.92
N ARG A 200 11.84 20.86 -61.54
CA ARG A 200 10.98 19.79 -61.01
C ARG A 200 11.46 19.26 -59.67
N MET A 201 12.76 19.09 -59.48
CA MET A 201 13.34 18.68 -58.20
C MET A 201 13.07 19.73 -57.11
N ASN A 202 13.20 21.03 -57.43
CA ASN A 202 12.91 22.09 -56.48
C ASN A 202 11.42 22.19 -56.13
N GLU A 203 10.53 22.04 -57.11
CA GLU A 203 9.08 21.96 -56.90
C GLU A 203 8.69 20.75 -56.05
N GLN A 204 9.30 19.60 -56.29
CA GLN A 204 9.11 18.39 -55.49
C GLN A 204 9.59 18.60 -54.05
N VAL A 205 10.75 19.22 -53.82
CA VAL A 205 11.23 19.53 -52.46
C VAL A 205 10.30 20.49 -51.74
N LYS A 206 9.81 21.54 -52.43
CA LYS A 206 8.82 22.48 -51.85
C LYS A 206 7.51 21.78 -51.51
N SER A 207 6.97 20.97 -52.43
CA SER A 207 5.76 20.20 -52.23
C SER A 207 5.92 19.22 -51.05
N ARG A 208 7.01 18.44 -51.03
CA ARG A 208 7.31 17.50 -49.92
C ARG A 208 7.38 18.21 -48.58
N ARG A 209 8.07 19.36 -48.48
CA ARG A 209 8.11 20.15 -47.24
C ARG A 209 6.72 20.62 -46.79
N MET A 210 5.89 21.09 -47.72
CA MET A 210 4.52 21.52 -47.43
C MET A 210 3.65 20.36 -46.91
N TYR A 211 3.71 19.20 -47.56
CA TYR A 211 2.96 18.02 -47.13
C TYR A 211 3.48 17.45 -45.80
N TYR A 212 4.80 17.39 -45.58
CA TYR A 212 5.34 16.98 -44.28
C TYR A 212 4.88 17.90 -43.16
N ALA A 213 4.87 19.22 -43.37
CA ALA A 213 4.36 20.17 -42.39
C ALA A 213 2.85 19.97 -42.11
N ARG A 214 2.06 19.70 -43.15
CA ARG A 214 0.63 19.43 -43.01
C ARG A 214 0.33 18.13 -42.27
N GLU A 215 1.04 17.05 -42.61
CA GLU A 215 0.86 15.76 -41.95
C GLU A 215 1.34 15.82 -40.49
N LEU A 216 2.45 16.52 -40.21
CA LEU A 216 2.90 16.77 -38.83
C LEU A 216 1.85 17.54 -38.02
N HIS A 217 1.27 18.60 -38.60
CA HIS A 217 0.18 19.34 -37.95
C HIS A 217 -1.05 18.47 -37.70
N SER A 218 -1.44 17.63 -38.67
CA SER A 218 -2.56 16.69 -38.51
C SER A 218 -2.32 15.65 -37.40
N ILE A 219 -1.07 15.20 -37.23
CA ILE A 219 -0.67 14.30 -36.14
C ILE A 219 -0.73 15.04 -34.80
N GLU A 220 -0.22 16.27 -34.73
CA GLU A 220 -0.31 17.11 -33.53
C GLU A 220 -1.76 17.36 -33.11
N GLU A 221 -2.65 17.68 -34.06
CA GLU A 221 -4.08 17.85 -33.79
C GLU A 221 -4.72 16.58 -33.22
N ALA A 222 -4.34 15.40 -33.72
CA ALA A 222 -4.85 14.14 -33.20
C ALA A 222 -4.38 13.88 -31.75
N PHE A 223 -3.11 14.15 -31.44
CA PHE A 223 -2.59 14.06 -30.07
C PHE A 223 -3.25 15.07 -29.13
N ILE A 224 -3.51 16.29 -29.59
CA ILE A 224 -4.20 17.31 -28.79
C ILE A 224 -5.63 16.86 -28.48
N LYS A 225 -6.35 16.30 -29.46
CA LYS A 225 -7.71 15.75 -29.25
C LYS A 225 -7.71 14.58 -28.29
N GLU A 226 -6.81 13.61 -28.46
CA GLU A 226 -6.69 12.47 -27.54
C GLU A 226 -6.38 12.93 -26.10
N ARG A 227 -5.50 13.92 -25.96
CA ARG A 227 -5.22 14.54 -24.66
C ARG A 227 -6.45 15.22 -24.07
N GLN A 228 -7.24 15.94 -24.88
CA GLN A 228 -8.48 16.57 -24.43
C GLN A 228 -9.50 15.52 -23.98
N GLU A 229 -9.71 14.47 -24.75
CA GLU A 229 -10.62 13.37 -24.40
C GLU A 229 -10.21 12.67 -23.11
N LEU A 230 -8.91 12.45 -22.91
CA LEU A 230 -8.37 11.88 -21.68
C LEU A 230 -8.60 12.81 -20.48
N LEU A 231 -8.35 14.12 -20.64
CA LEU A 231 -8.63 15.11 -19.59
C LEU A 231 -10.12 15.19 -19.26
N ASP A 232 -10.99 15.14 -20.27
CA ASP A 232 -12.45 15.14 -20.08
C ASP A 232 -12.94 13.87 -19.41
N LYS A 233 -12.29 12.72 -19.65
CA LYS A 233 -12.56 11.48 -18.93
C LYS A 233 -12.18 11.62 -17.44
N TYR A 234 -10.97 12.09 -17.14
CA TYR A 234 -10.54 12.30 -15.75
C TYR A 234 -11.35 13.37 -15.03
N ASN A 235 -11.73 14.45 -15.71
CA ASN A 235 -12.62 15.47 -15.15
C ASN A 235 -13.99 14.88 -14.83
N ARG A 236 -14.56 14.03 -15.70
CA ARG A 236 -15.82 13.32 -15.43
C ARG A 236 -15.70 12.40 -14.22
N GLU A 237 -14.69 11.55 -14.18
CA GLU A 237 -14.43 10.65 -13.04
C GLU A 237 -14.25 11.44 -11.74
N TRP A 238 -13.52 12.56 -11.79
CA TRP A 238 -13.35 13.47 -10.65
C TRP A 238 -14.69 14.08 -10.20
N THR A 239 -15.50 14.57 -11.13
CA THR A 239 -16.82 15.13 -10.81
C THR A 239 -17.75 14.09 -10.21
N GLU A 240 -17.76 12.87 -10.74
CA GLU A 240 -18.54 11.75 -10.19
C GLU A 240 -18.11 11.42 -8.77
N LYS A 241 -16.79 11.33 -8.50
CA LYS A 241 -16.27 11.10 -7.13
C LYS A 241 -16.64 12.23 -6.18
N LEU A 242 -16.62 13.46 -6.66
CA LEU A 242 -16.99 14.63 -5.86
C LEU A 242 -18.51 14.67 -5.59
N GLU A 243 -19.34 14.23 -6.55
CA GLU A 243 -20.77 14.01 -6.36
C GLU A 243 -21.07 12.87 -5.39
N GLU A 244 -20.40 11.72 -5.50
CA GLU A 244 -20.50 10.62 -4.55
C GLU A 244 -20.15 11.07 -3.13
N ARG A 245 -19.10 11.88 -2.99
CA ARG A 245 -18.71 12.46 -1.71
C ARG A 245 -19.79 13.39 -1.17
N ARG A 246 -20.28 14.34 -1.98
CA ARG A 246 -21.38 15.26 -1.59
C ARG A 246 -22.63 14.48 -1.18
N PHE A 247 -23.01 13.46 -1.92
CA PHE A 247 -24.14 12.60 -1.60
C PHE A 247 -23.95 11.90 -0.25
N LYS A 248 -22.77 11.35 0.03
CA LYS A 248 -22.46 10.73 1.33
C LYS A 248 -22.48 11.75 2.48
N GLU A 249 -21.95 12.95 2.26
CA GLU A 249 -21.98 14.04 3.25
C GLU A 249 -23.42 14.48 3.53
N GLU A 250 -24.26 14.61 2.51
CA GLU A 250 -25.68 14.92 2.64
C GLU A 250 -26.43 13.84 3.41
N GLN A 251 -26.22 12.56 3.07
CA GLN A 251 -26.80 11.42 3.80
C GLN A 251 -26.38 11.40 5.27
N PHE A 252 -25.11 11.74 5.57
CA PHE A 252 -24.64 11.85 6.95
C PHE A 252 -25.34 12.98 7.70
N VAL A 253 -25.51 14.14 7.07
CA VAL A 253 -26.22 15.29 7.66
C VAL A 253 -27.69 14.95 7.90
N ILE A 254 -28.38 14.31 6.95
CA ILE A 254 -29.77 13.85 7.10
C ILE A 254 -29.86 12.86 8.25
N SER A 255 -29.01 11.83 8.29
CA SER A 255 -28.99 10.84 9.38
C SER A 255 -28.70 11.46 10.75
N ARG A 256 -27.92 12.55 10.80
CA ARG A 256 -27.68 13.31 12.02
C ARG A 256 -28.91 14.13 12.42
N PHE A 257 -29.59 14.74 11.47
CA PHE A 257 -30.82 15.49 11.70
C PHE A 257 -31.94 14.58 12.19
N GLU A 258 -32.12 13.41 11.59
CA GLU A 258 -33.10 12.40 12.03
C GLU A 258 -32.83 11.94 13.47
N ARG A 259 -31.55 11.67 13.81
CA ARG A 259 -31.17 11.36 15.20
C ARG A 259 -31.49 12.50 16.15
N HIS A 260 -31.20 13.74 15.76
CA HIS A 260 -31.53 14.91 16.56
C HIS A 260 -33.05 15.02 16.80
N ASP A 261 -33.86 14.88 15.74
CA ASP A 261 -35.32 14.92 15.82
C ASP A 261 -35.87 13.76 16.68
N THR A 262 -35.28 12.56 16.62
CA THR A 262 -35.65 11.48 17.55
C THR A 262 -35.37 11.84 19.01
N PHE A 263 -34.23 12.47 19.31
CA PHE A 263 -33.91 12.91 20.67
C PHE A 263 -34.81 14.06 21.13
N GLU A 264 -35.16 15.00 20.25
CA GLU A 264 -36.12 16.06 20.58
C GLU A 264 -37.49 15.47 20.92
N ARG A 265 -37.96 14.50 20.11
CA ARG A 265 -39.23 13.79 20.37
C ARG A 265 -39.20 13.01 21.69
N GLU A 266 -38.09 12.35 22.00
CA GLU A 266 -37.91 11.66 23.29
C GLU A 266 -37.88 12.63 24.47
N LEU A 267 -37.18 13.76 24.33
CA LEU A 267 -37.13 14.81 25.34
C LEU A 267 -38.52 15.42 25.58
N GLN A 268 -39.28 15.67 24.51
CA GLN A 268 -40.67 16.11 24.61
C GLN A 268 -41.55 15.08 25.32
N ARG A 269 -41.42 13.79 24.99
CA ARG A 269 -42.14 12.71 25.68
C ARG A 269 -41.79 12.66 27.17
N LEU A 270 -40.51 12.80 27.54
CA LEU A 270 -40.09 12.85 28.93
C LEU A 270 -40.66 14.07 29.67
N ARG A 271 -40.65 15.25 29.03
CA ARG A 271 -41.28 16.46 29.60
C ARG A 271 -42.76 16.26 29.86
N VAL A 272 -43.50 15.66 28.92
CA VAL A 272 -44.93 15.37 29.08
C VAL A 272 -45.15 14.37 30.21
N LYS A 273 -44.39 13.26 30.24
CA LYS A 273 -44.49 12.27 31.34
C LYS A 273 -44.23 12.89 32.70
N GLN A 274 -43.17 13.70 32.83
CA GLN A 274 -42.87 14.40 34.08
C GLN A 274 -43.96 15.39 34.47
N ALA A 275 -44.56 16.11 33.51
CA ALA A 275 -45.69 16.99 33.76
C ALA A 275 -46.95 16.21 34.20
N GLU A 276 -47.21 15.04 33.60
CA GLU A 276 -48.29 14.15 34.01
C GLU A 276 -48.07 13.56 35.41
N GLU A 277 -46.86 13.12 35.73
CA GLU A 277 -46.47 12.64 37.06
C GLU A 277 -46.59 13.74 38.12
N PHE A 278 -46.14 14.96 37.79
CA PHE A 278 -46.31 16.13 38.64
C PHE A 278 -47.80 16.45 38.85
N ASN A 279 -48.60 16.45 37.80
CA ASN A 279 -50.05 16.67 37.92
C ASN A 279 -50.72 15.55 38.74
N ALA A 280 -50.31 14.29 38.57
CA ALA A 280 -50.83 13.17 39.33
C ALA A 280 -50.48 13.28 40.82
N THR A 281 -49.26 13.68 41.15
CA THR A 281 -48.84 13.92 42.55
C THR A 281 -49.55 15.14 43.14
N LYS A 282 -49.70 16.24 42.38
CA LYS A 282 -50.49 17.40 42.76
C LYS A 282 -51.94 17.02 43.07
N VAL A 283 -52.63 16.29 42.19
CA VAL A 283 -54.01 15.82 42.41
C VAL A 283 -54.10 14.91 43.64
N LYS A 284 -53.13 14.02 43.86
CA LYS A 284 -53.08 13.18 45.08
C LYS A 284 -52.98 14.02 46.35
N LEU A 285 -52.11 15.03 46.35
CA LEU A 285 -51.94 15.93 47.50
C LEU A 285 -53.16 16.80 47.72
N GLU A 286 -53.74 17.37 46.66
CA GLU A 286 -55.00 18.14 46.74
C GLU A 286 -56.14 17.27 47.29
N ASN A 287 -56.26 16.01 46.87
CA ASN A 287 -57.24 15.08 47.41
C ASN A 287 -56.99 14.77 48.90
N GLN A 288 -55.74 14.61 49.33
CA GLN A 288 -55.40 14.42 50.73
C GLN A 288 -55.75 15.64 51.58
N VAL A 289 -55.47 16.84 51.06
CA VAL A 289 -55.86 18.11 51.71
C VAL A 289 -57.38 18.20 51.80
N GLN A 290 -58.12 17.87 50.74
CA GLN A 290 -59.59 17.82 50.77
C GLN A 290 -60.12 16.79 51.76
N GLU A 291 -59.53 15.60 51.85
CA GLU A 291 -59.94 14.58 52.81
C GLU A 291 -59.66 15.01 54.24
N GLN A 292 -58.52 15.66 54.50
CA GLN A 292 -58.21 16.25 55.80
C GLN A 292 -59.17 17.38 56.14
N GLN A 293 -59.48 18.26 55.19
CA GLN A 293 -60.47 19.32 55.35
C GLN A 293 -61.85 18.73 55.69
N ARG A 294 -62.28 17.69 54.97
CA ARG A 294 -63.52 16.97 55.25
C ARG A 294 -63.50 16.34 56.64
N LYS A 295 -62.39 15.72 57.05
CA LYS A 295 -62.23 15.18 58.43
C LYS A 295 -62.32 16.28 59.47
N ILE A 296 -61.76 17.46 59.22
CA ILE A 296 -61.87 18.62 60.12
C ILE A 296 -63.31 19.11 60.19
N GLU A 297 -64.02 19.18 59.06
CA GLU A 297 -65.44 19.57 59.02
C GLU A 297 -66.35 18.53 59.67
N GLU A 298 -66.13 17.24 59.40
CA GLU A 298 -66.77 16.12 60.09
C GLU A 298 -66.51 16.20 61.59
N MET A 299 -65.28 16.49 62.00
CA MET A 299 -64.91 16.66 63.41
C MET A 299 -65.57 17.89 64.03
N LYS A 300 -65.65 19.02 63.31
CA LYS A 300 -66.39 20.21 63.75
C LYS A 300 -67.88 19.92 63.91
N ALA A 301 -68.49 19.21 62.95
CA ALA A 301 -69.87 18.78 63.02
C ALA A 301 -70.11 17.78 64.15
N ILE A 302 -69.16 16.85 64.38
CA ILE A 302 -69.19 15.93 65.52
C ILE A 302 -69.03 16.70 66.82
N TYR A 303 -68.18 17.73 66.90
CA TYR A 303 -68.03 18.54 68.10
C TYR A 303 -69.27 19.36 68.38
N GLN A 304 -69.85 19.99 67.37
CA GLN A 304 -71.12 20.71 67.48
C GLN A 304 -72.25 19.75 67.89
N LEU A 305 -72.34 18.57 67.25
CA LEU A 305 -73.26 17.52 67.64
C LEU A 305 -72.96 16.98 69.04
N SER A 306 -71.69 16.92 69.45
CA SER A 306 -71.30 16.46 70.77
C SER A 306 -71.71 17.48 71.82
N GLN A 307 -71.57 18.78 71.52
CA GLN A 307 -72.02 19.88 72.36
C GLN A 307 -73.54 19.84 72.51
N GLU A 308 -74.27 19.73 71.40
CA GLU A 308 -75.72 19.51 71.41
C GLU A 308 -76.09 18.20 72.11
N LYS A 309 -75.29 17.13 71.99
CA LYS A 309 -75.45 15.86 72.70
C LYS A 309 -75.05 15.95 74.16
N TYR A 310 -74.22 16.87 74.62
CA TYR A 310 -73.95 17.08 76.03
C TYR A 310 -75.08 17.91 76.65
N GLU A 311 -75.61 18.89 75.91
CA GLU A 311 -76.83 19.61 76.28
C GLU A 311 -78.06 18.69 76.27
N TYR A 312 -78.13 17.77 75.32
CA TYR A 312 -79.16 16.75 75.23
C TYR A 312 -78.93 15.58 76.18
N ASN A 313 -77.72 15.04 76.37
CA ASN A 313 -77.41 14.02 77.38
C ASN A 313 -77.60 14.59 78.77
N TYR A 314 -77.42 15.88 79.01
CA TYR A 314 -77.86 16.45 80.27
C TYR A 314 -79.39 16.36 80.42
N LYS A 315 -80.14 16.61 79.35
CA LYS A 315 -81.60 16.41 79.27
C LYS A 315 -82.03 14.94 79.23
N VAL A 316 -81.16 14.03 78.80
CA VAL A 316 -81.43 12.61 78.52
C VAL A 316 -80.78 11.67 79.50
N LEU A 317 -79.75 12.01 80.26
CA LEU A 317 -79.37 11.22 81.44
C LEU A 317 -80.56 11.14 82.40
N LYS A 318 -81.42 12.17 82.37
CA LYS A 318 -82.76 12.21 82.99
C LYS A 318 -83.82 11.30 82.33
N LYS A 319 -83.64 10.91 81.07
CA LYS A 319 -84.49 9.97 80.30
C LYS A 319 -83.83 8.61 80.01
N ARG A 320 -82.56 8.41 80.36
CA ARG A 320 -81.70 7.28 79.97
C ARG A 320 -81.71 6.16 81.00
N ASP A 321 -82.25 6.41 82.18
CA ASP A 321 -82.76 5.34 83.04
C ASP A 321 -83.94 4.60 82.36
N GLU A 322 -84.70 5.27 81.48
CA GLU A 322 -85.87 4.67 80.82
C GLU A 322 -85.52 3.87 79.54
N GLU A 323 -84.48 4.25 78.79
CA GLU A 323 -84.14 3.62 77.50
C GLU A 323 -83.05 2.53 77.55
N ASN A 324 -82.41 2.30 78.71
CA ASN A 324 -81.43 1.20 78.86
C ASN A 324 -82.06 -0.18 78.60
N LEU A 325 -83.39 -0.28 78.60
CA LEU A 325 -84.17 -1.46 78.24
C LEU A 325 -84.16 -1.78 76.72
N LEU A 326 -83.97 -0.79 75.85
CA LEU A 326 -84.08 -0.95 74.38
C LEU A 326 -82.72 -1.26 73.69
N THR A 327 -81.61 -0.97 74.36
CA THR A 327 -80.24 -1.11 73.83
C THR A 327 -79.82 -2.57 73.57
N ILE A 328 -80.50 -3.55 74.19
CA ILE A 328 -80.22 -4.98 74.04
C ILE A 328 -80.56 -5.50 72.62
N GLY A 329 -81.57 -4.92 71.94
CA GLY A 329 -81.97 -5.34 70.59
C GLY A 329 -81.02 -4.89 69.48
N VAL A 330 -80.39 -3.72 69.63
CA VAL A 330 -79.52 -3.10 68.61
C VAL A 330 -78.17 -3.83 68.48
N GLN A 331 -77.67 -4.41 69.57
CA GLN A 331 -76.39 -5.15 69.60
C GLN A 331 -76.41 -6.41 68.71
N LYS A 332 -77.55 -7.10 68.58
CA LYS A 332 -77.69 -8.29 67.72
C LYS A 332 -77.57 -7.97 66.21
N ASN A 333 -78.13 -6.85 65.76
CA ASN A 333 -78.06 -6.44 64.35
C ASN A 333 -76.66 -5.90 63.96
N ARG A 334 -75.90 -5.34 64.91
CA ARG A 334 -74.50 -4.92 64.71
C ARG A 334 -73.58 -6.11 64.45
N LYS A 335 -73.82 -7.25 65.12
CA LYS A 335 -73.04 -8.49 64.96
C LYS A 335 -73.15 -9.10 63.57
N ILE A 336 -74.34 -9.08 62.96
CA ILE A 336 -74.58 -9.62 61.61
C ILE A 336 -73.83 -8.79 60.56
N LYS A 337 -73.90 -7.45 60.63
CA LYS A 337 -73.19 -6.53 59.71
C LYS A 337 -71.66 -6.64 59.80
N LEU A 338 -71.13 -6.88 60.99
CA LEU A 338 -69.69 -7.11 61.20
C LEU A 338 -69.23 -8.43 60.57
N ASN A 339 -70.08 -9.46 60.57
CA ASN A 339 -69.77 -10.75 59.97
C ASN A 339 -69.72 -10.68 58.43
N ASP A 340 -70.59 -9.89 57.81
CA ASP A 340 -70.56 -9.63 56.36
C ASP A 340 -69.32 -8.83 55.94
N LEU A 341 -68.93 -7.83 56.73
CA LEU A 341 -67.66 -7.10 56.53
C LEU A 341 -66.44 -8.02 56.65
N LEU A 342 -66.44 -8.91 57.63
CA LEU A 342 -65.37 -9.88 57.83
C LEU A 342 -65.25 -10.84 56.64
N THR A 343 -66.38 -11.30 56.10
CA THR A 343 -66.41 -12.18 54.91
C THR A 343 -65.94 -11.47 53.64
N ASN A 344 -66.28 -10.19 53.47
CA ASN A 344 -65.77 -9.37 52.36
C ASN A 344 -64.27 -9.09 52.49
N LEU A 345 -63.77 -8.82 53.71
CA LEU A 345 -62.35 -8.62 53.97
C LEU A 345 -61.56 -9.92 53.69
N LYS A 346 -62.09 -11.08 54.09
CA LYS A 346 -61.50 -12.39 53.74
C LYS A 346 -61.39 -12.60 52.23
N ARG A 347 -62.44 -12.28 51.46
CA ARG A 347 -62.39 -12.36 49.98
C ARG A 347 -61.34 -11.43 49.37
N LYS A 348 -61.24 -10.18 49.85
CA LYS A 348 -60.20 -9.23 49.39
C LYS A 348 -58.79 -9.71 49.73
N LEU A 349 -58.60 -10.32 50.90
CA LEU A 349 -57.31 -10.86 51.33
C LEU A 349 -56.86 -12.01 50.42
N ILE A 350 -57.77 -12.96 50.11
CA ILE A 350 -57.51 -14.07 49.17
C ILE A 350 -57.18 -13.53 47.77
N GLN A 351 -57.88 -12.50 47.31
CA GLN A 351 -57.62 -11.89 46.00
C GLN A 351 -56.25 -11.21 45.95
N LYS A 352 -55.86 -10.51 47.03
CA LYS A 352 -54.53 -9.88 47.16
C LYS A 352 -53.42 -10.92 47.24
N GLU A 353 -53.63 -12.02 47.95
CA GLU A 353 -52.67 -13.11 48.03
C GLU A 353 -52.43 -13.77 46.66
N LYS A 354 -53.50 -13.95 45.85
CA LYS A 354 -53.36 -14.42 44.47
C LYS A 354 -52.58 -13.43 43.59
N GLN A 355 -52.85 -12.14 43.70
CA GLN A 355 -52.11 -11.09 42.99
C GLN A 355 -50.62 -11.10 43.37
N PHE A 356 -50.29 -11.13 44.66
CA PHE A 356 -48.88 -11.17 45.08
C PHE A 356 -48.15 -12.44 44.61
N LYS A 357 -48.84 -13.59 44.55
CA LYS A 357 -48.25 -14.81 44.00
C LYS A 357 -47.97 -14.68 42.50
N THR A 358 -48.87 -14.09 41.71
CA THR A 358 -48.62 -13.87 40.27
C THR A 358 -47.50 -12.86 40.04
N ASP A 359 -47.48 -11.76 40.79
CA ASP A 359 -46.47 -10.71 40.65
C ASP A 359 -45.08 -11.24 41.08
N SER A 360 -45.02 -12.06 42.14
CA SER A 360 -43.78 -12.71 42.57
C SER A 360 -43.24 -13.70 41.55
N ILE A 361 -44.11 -14.43 40.84
CA ILE A 361 -43.69 -15.34 39.76
C ILE A 361 -43.17 -14.54 38.57
N GLN A 362 -43.88 -13.49 38.15
CA GLN A 362 -43.46 -12.62 37.05
C GLN A 362 -42.10 -11.94 37.35
N ALA A 363 -41.93 -11.38 38.55
CA ALA A 363 -40.68 -10.79 38.97
C ALA A 363 -39.52 -11.80 39.01
N ALA A 364 -39.78 -13.06 39.41
CA ALA A 364 -38.77 -14.11 39.39
C ALA A 364 -38.38 -14.53 37.96
N GLU A 365 -39.33 -14.56 37.02
CA GLU A 365 -39.06 -14.83 35.60
C GLU A 365 -38.27 -13.70 34.93
N GLU A 366 -38.62 -12.43 35.21
CA GLU A 366 -37.86 -11.26 34.76
C GLU A 366 -36.44 -11.24 35.35
N TYR A 367 -36.29 -11.55 36.63
CA TYR A 367 -34.98 -11.69 37.27
C TYR A 367 -34.15 -12.80 36.61
N LYS A 368 -34.74 -13.96 36.32
CA LYS A 368 -34.06 -15.06 35.62
C LYS A 368 -33.64 -14.65 34.20
N ARG A 369 -34.50 -13.92 33.48
CA ARG A 369 -34.21 -13.43 32.12
C ARG A 369 -33.09 -12.40 32.12
N THR A 370 -33.13 -11.44 33.02
CA THR A 370 -32.08 -10.42 33.17
C THR A 370 -30.75 -11.04 33.57
N LEU A 371 -30.75 -12.03 34.46
CA LEU A 371 -29.54 -12.79 34.80
C LEU A 371 -28.96 -13.54 33.59
N GLY A 372 -29.83 -14.15 32.77
CA GLY A 372 -29.43 -14.78 31.50
C GLY A 372 -28.78 -13.79 30.53
N ASN A 373 -29.38 -12.61 30.37
CA ASN A 373 -28.82 -11.54 29.54
C ASN A 373 -27.46 -11.06 30.06
N ILE A 374 -27.28 -10.91 31.37
CA ILE A 374 -25.99 -10.53 31.98
C ILE A 374 -24.92 -11.59 31.69
N GLN A 375 -25.26 -12.88 31.80
CA GLN A 375 -24.32 -13.97 31.48
C GLN A 375 -23.95 -13.98 30.00
N GLU A 376 -24.91 -13.72 29.10
CA GLU A 376 -24.63 -13.63 27.66
C GLU A 376 -23.73 -12.43 27.34
N ILE A 377 -23.97 -11.27 27.95
CA ILE A 377 -23.11 -10.10 27.82
C ILE A 377 -21.70 -10.39 28.32
N LYS A 378 -21.55 -11.04 29.49
CA LYS A 378 -20.24 -11.46 30.01
C LYS A 378 -19.51 -12.41 29.05
N ARG A 379 -20.22 -13.38 28.46
CA ARG A 379 -19.64 -14.31 27.48
C ARG A 379 -19.20 -13.57 26.20
N LYS A 380 -20.02 -12.65 25.69
CA LYS A 380 -19.69 -11.81 24.54
C LYS A 380 -18.50 -10.90 24.83
N ALA A 381 -18.48 -10.22 25.98
CA ALA A 381 -17.36 -9.37 26.39
C ALA A 381 -16.04 -10.15 26.46
N LYS A 382 -16.04 -11.36 27.05
CA LYS A 382 -14.86 -12.23 27.06
C LYS A 382 -14.42 -12.63 25.64
N HIS A 383 -15.38 -13.01 24.78
CA HIS A 383 -15.07 -13.37 23.39
C HIS A 383 -14.49 -12.20 22.59
N PHE A 384 -15.07 -11.00 22.72
CA PHE A 384 -14.54 -9.80 22.08
C PHE A 384 -13.14 -9.46 22.60
N LEU A 385 -12.90 -9.54 23.91
CA LEU A 385 -11.56 -9.32 24.46
C LEU A 385 -10.53 -10.29 23.87
N THR A 386 -10.85 -11.58 23.81
CA THR A 386 -9.94 -12.57 23.24
C THR A 386 -9.67 -12.27 21.76
N ALA A 387 -10.72 -11.98 20.97
CA ALA A 387 -10.56 -11.65 19.56
C ALA A 387 -9.79 -10.34 19.32
N ASP A 388 -10.01 -9.33 20.16
CA ASP A 388 -9.31 -8.04 20.08
C ASP A 388 -7.83 -8.19 20.48
N MET A 389 -7.51 -9.00 21.49
CA MET A 389 -6.13 -9.32 21.88
C MET A 389 -5.39 -10.14 20.83
N GLU A 390 -6.04 -11.14 20.23
CA GLU A 390 -5.49 -11.91 19.10
C GLU A 390 -5.19 -11.00 17.91
N LYS A 391 -6.16 -10.16 17.52
CA LYS A 391 -5.99 -9.21 16.42
C LYS A 391 -4.90 -8.17 16.71
N PHE A 392 -4.83 -7.67 17.95
CA PHE A 392 -3.78 -6.75 18.36
C PHE A 392 -2.39 -7.41 18.26
N HIS A 393 -2.26 -8.64 18.75
CA HIS A 393 -1.02 -9.40 18.68
C HIS A 393 -0.57 -9.66 17.24
N GLU A 394 -1.49 -10.06 16.35
CA GLU A 394 -1.20 -10.22 14.92
C GLU A 394 -0.74 -8.91 14.27
N LEU A 395 -1.43 -7.80 14.54
CA LEU A 395 -1.06 -6.49 14.02
C LEU A 395 0.30 -6.00 14.55
N TRP A 396 0.60 -6.29 15.81
CA TRP A 396 1.90 -5.97 16.41
C TRP A 396 3.01 -6.71 15.68
N ILE A 397 2.90 -8.04 15.54
CA ILE A 397 3.91 -8.86 14.88
C ILE A 397 4.12 -8.41 13.44
N MET A 398 3.03 -8.16 12.69
CA MET A 398 3.11 -7.70 11.31
C MET A 398 3.84 -6.36 11.20
N ASN A 399 3.55 -5.40 12.09
CA ASN A 399 4.22 -4.10 12.07
C ASN A 399 5.68 -4.20 12.54
N GLU A 400 5.95 -5.03 13.55
CA GLU A 400 7.30 -5.29 14.05
C GLU A 400 8.19 -5.93 12.98
N GLU A 401 7.69 -6.95 12.27
CA GLU A 401 8.37 -7.58 11.14
C GLU A 401 8.68 -6.55 10.04
N ARG A 402 7.70 -5.72 9.68
CA ARG A 402 7.88 -4.65 8.68
C ARG A 402 8.93 -3.62 9.12
N CYS A 403 8.96 -3.24 10.40
CA CYS A 403 9.96 -2.33 10.94
C CYS A 403 11.36 -2.99 10.92
N LYS A 404 11.49 -4.27 11.30
CA LYS A 404 12.75 -5.03 11.21
C LYS A 404 13.27 -5.09 9.78
N GLU A 405 12.41 -5.40 8.80
CA GLU A 405 12.79 -5.40 7.38
C GLU A 405 13.28 -4.03 6.91
N MET A 406 12.58 -2.95 7.29
CA MET A 406 12.99 -1.59 6.92
C MET A 406 14.32 -1.21 7.56
N THR A 407 14.54 -1.58 8.83
CA THR A 407 15.81 -1.29 9.49
C THR A 407 16.95 -2.13 8.94
N GLN A 408 16.73 -3.39 8.56
CA GLN A 408 17.74 -4.19 7.86
C GLN A 408 18.15 -3.53 6.53
N LYS A 409 17.18 -3.09 5.72
CA LYS A 409 17.46 -2.34 4.48
C LYS A 409 18.22 -1.05 4.73
N LEU A 410 17.90 -0.34 5.82
CA LEU A 410 18.59 0.88 6.22
C LEU A 410 20.04 0.60 6.63
N LEU A 411 20.28 -0.47 7.40
CA LEU A 411 21.62 -0.90 7.81
C LEU A 411 22.45 -1.40 6.63
N ASP A 412 21.85 -2.12 5.68
CA ASP A 412 22.51 -2.55 4.45
C ASP A 412 22.91 -1.34 3.58
N ALA A 413 22.01 -0.35 3.45
CA ALA A 413 22.30 0.89 2.74
C ALA A 413 23.43 1.67 3.42
N ASP A 414 23.38 1.80 4.75
CA ASP A 414 24.43 2.45 5.55
C ASP A 414 25.78 1.74 5.39
N ARG A 415 25.78 0.41 5.45
CA ARG A 415 26.97 -0.41 5.22
C ARG A 415 27.58 -0.17 3.84
N ILE A 416 26.75 -0.15 2.79
CA ILE A 416 27.20 0.13 1.42
C ILE A 416 27.79 1.54 1.33
N ILE A 417 27.17 2.55 1.96
CA ILE A 417 27.67 3.92 1.96
C ILE A 417 29.03 4.00 2.67
N PHE A 418 29.14 3.41 3.86
CA PHE A 418 30.38 3.43 4.63
C PHE A 418 31.52 2.66 3.95
N GLU A 419 31.27 1.43 3.49
CA GLU A 419 32.28 0.58 2.86
C GLU A 419 32.65 1.06 1.45
N HIS A 420 31.67 1.38 0.59
CA HIS A 420 31.95 1.70 -0.82
C HIS A 420 32.21 3.18 -1.09
N GLN A 421 31.49 4.11 -0.45
CA GLN A 421 31.64 5.55 -0.74
C GLN A 421 32.69 6.21 0.14
N LEU A 422 32.73 5.87 1.43
CA LEU A 422 33.65 6.48 2.38
C LEU A 422 34.95 5.67 2.57
N GLY A 423 34.95 4.38 2.23
CA GLY A 423 36.09 3.48 2.43
C GLY A 423 36.41 3.24 3.91
N LEU A 424 35.43 3.44 4.79
CA LEU A 424 35.55 3.26 6.24
C LEU A 424 35.00 1.90 6.65
N THR A 425 35.52 1.36 7.76
CA THR A 425 34.98 0.13 8.33
C THR A 425 33.61 0.40 8.95
N TRP A 426 32.60 -0.38 8.54
CA TRP A 426 31.25 -0.27 9.08
C TRP A 426 31.13 -1.09 10.37
N THR A 427 30.61 -0.48 11.43
CA THR A 427 30.32 -1.16 12.71
C THR A 427 28.80 -1.23 12.91
N PRO A 428 28.23 -2.44 13.10
CA PRO A 428 26.80 -2.59 13.34
C PRO A 428 26.40 -1.89 14.66
N PRO A 429 25.27 -1.16 14.68
CA PRO A 429 24.69 -0.65 15.92
C PRO A 429 24.27 -1.79 16.86
N ASP A 430 24.02 -1.46 18.13
CA ASP A 430 23.42 -2.40 19.09
C ASP A 430 21.96 -2.68 18.69
N LEU A 431 21.65 -3.95 18.42
CA LEU A 431 20.36 -4.42 17.89
C LEU A 431 19.67 -5.41 18.83
N ASP A 432 20.10 -5.49 20.10
CA ASP A 432 19.58 -6.49 21.06
C ASP A 432 18.05 -6.42 21.23
N PHE A 433 17.46 -5.23 21.05
CA PHE A 433 16.00 -5.03 21.13
C PHE A 433 15.21 -5.70 19.98
N MET A 434 15.82 -5.98 18.82
CA MET A 434 15.14 -6.62 17.69
C MET A 434 14.91 -8.13 17.89
N ASN A 435 15.50 -8.72 18.93
CA ASN A 435 15.30 -10.13 19.27
C ASN A 435 13.92 -10.40 19.90
N ASN A 436 13.19 -9.36 20.32
CA ASN A 436 11.85 -9.51 20.84
C ASN A 436 10.87 -9.97 19.73
N ILE A 437 9.82 -10.69 20.08
CA ILE A 437 8.74 -11.07 19.16
C ILE A 437 7.42 -10.86 19.90
N GLY A 438 6.68 -9.82 19.51
CA GLY A 438 5.38 -9.51 20.08
C GLY A 438 5.41 -8.39 21.14
N PRO A 439 4.22 -8.02 21.66
CA PRO A 439 4.05 -6.98 22.67
C PRO A 439 4.90 -7.24 23.93
N ILE A 440 5.42 -6.18 24.54
CA ILE A 440 6.20 -6.28 25.77
C ILE A 440 5.24 -6.40 26.96
N ASP A 441 4.86 -7.64 27.29
CA ASP A 441 4.05 -7.87 28.49
C ASP A 441 4.95 -7.79 29.74
N ALA A 442 4.84 -6.67 30.46
CA ALA A 442 5.56 -6.44 31.72
C ALA A 442 4.97 -7.21 32.92
N THR A 443 3.97 -8.07 32.74
CA THR A 443 3.26 -8.69 33.85
C THR A 443 3.30 -10.22 33.78
N LYS A 444 3.98 -10.84 34.75
CA LYS A 444 3.72 -12.22 35.15
C LYS A 444 2.24 -12.30 35.54
N ILE A 445 1.44 -12.98 34.73
CA ILE A 445 0.04 -13.30 35.04
C ILE A 445 -0.01 -13.94 36.45
N PRO A 446 -0.79 -13.42 37.41
CA PRO A 446 -0.95 -14.04 38.71
C PRO A 446 -1.48 -15.47 38.54
N LYS A 447 -0.74 -16.46 39.05
CA LYS A 447 -1.18 -17.86 39.02
C LYS A 447 -2.45 -18.00 39.87
N PRO A 448 -3.49 -18.72 39.40
CA PRO A 448 -4.65 -19.05 40.21
C PRO A 448 -4.24 -19.80 41.49
N SER A 449 -4.88 -19.47 42.62
CA SER A 449 -4.59 -20.03 43.95
C SER A 449 -4.51 -21.57 43.97
N ILE A 450 -5.31 -22.26 43.14
CA ILE A 450 -5.35 -23.72 43.07
C ILE A 450 -4.10 -24.36 42.42
N ASP A 451 -3.46 -23.66 41.47
CA ASP A 451 -2.25 -24.16 40.79
C ASP A 451 -1.03 -24.07 41.71
N VAL A 452 -0.98 -23.03 42.55
CA VAL A 452 0.07 -22.85 43.59
C VAL A 452 -0.04 -23.95 44.65
N VAL A 453 -1.26 -24.28 45.10
CA VAL A 453 -1.48 -25.35 46.07
C VAL A 453 -1.17 -26.74 45.48
N ARG A 454 -1.45 -26.94 44.19
CA ARG A 454 -1.09 -28.19 43.49
C ARG A 454 0.42 -28.39 43.45
N GLU A 455 1.18 -27.34 43.10
CA GLU A 455 2.64 -27.33 43.05
C GLU A 455 3.26 -27.65 44.44
N ILE A 456 2.72 -27.07 45.52
CA ILE A 456 3.16 -27.30 46.91
C ILE A 456 2.83 -28.73 47.41
N LEU A 457 1.72 -29.33 46.97
CA LEU A 457 1.29 -30.66 47.42
C LEU A 457 2.00 -31.80 46.65
N THR A 458 2.40 -31.58 45.40
CA THR A 458 3.04 -32.60 44.54
C THR A 458 4.57 -32.70 44.69
N ASP A 459 5.24 -31.72 45.30
CA ASP A 459 6.69 -31.79 45.51
C ASP A 459 7.05 -32.85 46.56
N GLN A 460 7.58 -33.98 46.09
CA GLN A 460 8.27 -35.00 46.89
C GLN A 460 9.76 -35.05 46.47
N GLN A 461 10.61 -34.40 47.28
CA GLN A 461 12.10 -34.50 47.38
C GLN A 461 12.91 -33.99 46.17
N GLU A 462 14.03 -33.26 46.26
CA GLU A 462 15.16 -33.28 47.21
C GLU A 462 15.98 -31.97 47.09
N ASP A 463 16.81 -31.67 48.10
CA ASP A 463 17.68 -30.49 48.20
C ASP A 463 18.52 -30.18 46.94
N SER A 464 18.39 -28.98 46.38
CA SER A 464 19.54 -28.30 45.78
C SER A 464 19.43 -26.79 45.91
N SER A 465 20.50 -26.24 46.48
CA SER A 465 20.79 -24.84 46.67
C SER A 465 20.65 -23.99 45.38
N THR A 466 20.33 -22.72 45.59
CA THR A 466 20.59 -21.52 44.73
C THR A 466 19.41 -20.99 43.91
N LYS A 467 18.56 -20.19 44.56
CA LYS A 467 18.42 -18.73 44.31
C LYS A 467 17.25 -18.20 45.15
N GLN A 468 17.60 -17.64 46.30
CA GLN A 468 16.73 -16.76 47.05
C GLN A 468 16.64 -15.42 46.33
N THR A 469 15.43 -14.93 46.09
CA THR A 469 15.09 -13.53 46.37
C THR A 469 13.63 -13.43 46.82
N THR A 470 13.49 -13.20 48.13
CA THR A 470 12.50 -12.35 48.81
C THR A 470 11.01 -12.73 48.81
N SER A 471 10.60 -13.53 49.79
CA SER A 471 9.80 -13.08 50.96
C SER A 471 9.36 -14.30 51.79
N HIS A 472 9.40 -14.14 53.11
CA HIS A 472 9.46 -15.19 54.12
C HIS A 472 8.21 -16.09 54.18
N LEU A 473 8.36 -17.38 53.90
CA LEU A 473 7.57 -18.50 54.43
C LEU A 473 8.20 -19.82 53.92
N SER A 474 8.61 -20.73 54.81
CA SER A 474 9.09 -22.05 54.38
C SER A 474 7.95 -22.80 53.69
N ASN A 475 8.17 -23.36 52.49
CA ASN A 475 7.19 -24.20 51.78
C ASN A 475 6.64 -25.33 52.66
N LYS A 476 7.43 -25.80 53.63
CA LYS A 476 7.03 -26.80 54.63
C LYS A 476 6.05 -26.25 55.66
N ALA A 477 6.18 -24.99 56.06
CA ALA A 477 5.24 -24.31 56.95
C ALA A 477 3.90 -24.04 56.25
N MET A 478 3.94 -23.63 54.97
CA MET A 478 2.72 -23.46 54.16
C MET A 478 1.99 -24.79 53.94
N LYS A 479 2.70 -25.88 53.64
CA LYS A 479 2.10 -27.22 53.48
C LYS A 479 1.40 -27.71 54.75
N ASN A 480 2.06 -27.59 55.90
CA ASN A 480 1.47 -28.01 57.18
C ASN A 480 0.27 -27.14 57.59
N MET A 481 0.24 -25.85 57.23
CA MET A 481 -0.93 -24.98 57.46
C MET A 481 -2.10 -25.34 56.54
N LEU A 482 -1.83 -25.67 55.28
CA LEU A 482 -2.86 -26.10 54.32
C LEU A 482 -3.47 -27.46 54.71
N GLU A 483 -2.67 -28.38 55.25
CA GLU A 483 -3.17 -29.65 55.83
C GLU A 483 -4.04 -29.39 57.08
N LEU A 484 -3.61 -28.50 57.98
CA LEU A 484 -4.39 -28.13 59.18
C LEU A 484 -5.74 -27.47 58.83
N LEU A 485 -5.78 -26.68 57.75
CA LEU A 485 -7.02 -26.11 57.22
C LEU A 485 -7.94 -27.17 56.58
N CYS A 486 -7.40 -28.23 56.01
CA CYS A 486 -8.21 -29.36 55.50
C CYS A 486 -8.89 -30.13 56.63
N ASP A 487 -8.20 -30.29 57.77
CA ASP A 487 -8.69 -31.06 58.90
C ASP A 487 -9.74 -30.27 59.72
N GLU A 488 -9.52 -28.98 59.95
CA GLU A 488 -10.43 -28.14 60.74
C GLU A 488 -11.49 -27.40 59.90
N GLY A 489 -11.35 -27.40 58.56
CA GLY A 489 -12.21 -26.69 57.62
C GLY A 489 -13.44 -27.47 57.14
N ASP A 490 -13.68 -28.69 57.64
CA ASP A 490 -14.78 -29.56 57.19
C ASP A 490 -16.18 -28.93 57.37
N PHE A 491 -16.34 -28.01 58.32
CA PHE A 491 -17.62 -27.30 58.54
C PHE A 491 -18.01 -26.34 57.39
N LEU A 492 -17.05 -25.93 56.55
CA LEU A 492 -17.27 -25.04 55.40
C LEU A 492 -17.69 -25.81 54.14
N ILE A 493 -17.65 -27.14 54.18
CA ILE A 493 -17.88 -28.02 53.05
C ILE A 493 -19.29 -28.62 53.14
N GLU A 494 -20.02 -28.67 52.02
CA GLU A 494 -21.35 -29.27 51.99
C GLU A 494 -21.27 -30.77 52.30
N PRO A 495 -22.10 -31.34 53.20
CA PRO A 495 -21.98 -32.73 53.66
C PRO A 495 -22.13 -33.77 52.53
N LYS A 496 -22.78 -33.41 51.42
CA LYS A 496 -22.87 -34.24 50.22
C LYS A 496 -21.53 -34.33 49.46
N LEU A 497 -20.71 -33.28 49.50
CA LEU A 497 -19.39 -33.26 48.89
C LEU A 497 -18.41 -34.11 49.71
N LEU A 498 -18.49 -34.07 51.04
CA LEU A 498 -17.70 -34.95 51.92
C LEU A 498 -17.96 -36.44 51.65
N ALA A 499 -19.22 -36.84 51.47
CA ALA A 499 -19.59 -38.22 51.13
C ALA A 499 -19.09 -38.67 49.75
N LEU A 500 -18.89 -37.75 48.80
CA LEU A 500 -18.34 -38.03 47.48
C LEU A 500 -16.80 -38.09 47.47
N LEU A 501 -16.16 -37.52 48.48
CA LEU A 501 -14.70 -37.43 48.59
C LEU A 501 -14.08 -38.62 49.33
N GLU A 502 -14.82 -39.36 50.16
CA GLU A 502 -14.34 -40.56 50.89
C GLU A 502 -13.53 -41.58 50.05
N PRO A 503 -13.85 -41.85 48.76
CA PRO A 503 -13.13 -42.83 47.94
C PRO A 503 -11.79 -42.37 47.34
N LEU A 504 -11.43 -41.08 47.37
CA LEU A 504 -10.23 -40.54 46.69
C LEU A 504 -8.93 -40.65 47.50
N GLU A 505 -7.78 -40.45 46.85
CA GLU A 505 -6.47 -40.37 47.52
C GLU A 505 -6.35 -39.11 48.40
N ASN A 506 -5.59 -39.17 49.51
CA ASN A 506 -5.51 -38.08 50.49
C ASN A 506 -5.07 -36.73 49.87
N ASN A 507 -4.17 -36.73 48.89
CA ASN A 507 -3.73 -35.49 48.23
C ASN A 507 -4.81 -34.89 47.32
N GLU A 508 -5.59 -35.73 46.64
CA GLU A 508 -6.71 -35.30 45.79
C GLU A 508 -7.89 -34.82 46.65
N LYS A 509 -8.14 -35.50 47.77
CA LYS A 509 -9.08 -35.07 48.81
C LYS A 509 -8.72 -33.68 49.34
N ASN A 510 -7.46 -33.49 49.76
CA ASN A 510 -7.01 -32.22 50.33
C ASN A 510 -7.07 -31.07 49.31
N LEU A 511 -6.73 -31.32 48.04
CA LEU A 511 -6.84 -30.30 46.99
C LEU A 511 -8.29 -29.85 46.76
N ILE A 512 -9.24 -30.80 46.71
CA ILE A 512 -10.67 -30.48 46.50
C ILE A 512 -11.28 -29.84 47.75
N LYS A 513 -10.88 -30.29 48.94
CA LYS A 513 -11.26 -29.64 50.20
C LYS A 513 -10.75 -28.20 50.25
N LEU A 514 -9.49 -27.95 49.88
CA LEU A 514 -8.91 -26.61 49.84
C LEU A 514 -9.58 -25.72 48.80
N ASP A 515 -9.93 -26.23 47.61
CA ASP A 515 -10.73 -25.47 46.64
C ASP A 515 -12.10 -25.08 47.22
N ALA A 516 -12.80 -26.04 47.85
CA ALA A 516 -14.09 -25.75 48.48
C ALA A 516 -13.97 -24.73 49.62
N ILE A 517 -12.94 -24.85 50.46
CA ILE A 517 -12.66 -23.95 51.57
C ILE A 517 -12.26 -22.56 51.05
N PHE A 518 -11.36 -22.45 50.07
CA PHE A 518 -10.99 -21.17 49.46
C PHE A 518 -12.16 -20.50 48.75
N ARG A 519 -13.05 -21.29 48.15
CA ARG A 519 -14.27 -20.76 47.53
C ARG A 519 -15.29 -20.28 48.58
N ALA A 520 -15.37 -20.94 49.73
CA ALA A 520 -16.17 -20.51 50.87
C ALA A 520 -15.59 -19.24 51.54
N LEU A 521 -14.26 -19.14 51.63
CA LEU A 521 -13.52 -18.00 52.19
C LEU A 521 -13.30 -16.85 51.19
N LYS A 522 -13.56 -17.10 49.89
CA LYS A 522 -13.35 -16.21 48.74
C LYS A 522 -11.89 -15.76 48.54
N ILE A 523 -10.98 -16.72 48.55
CA ILE A 523 -9.54 -16.55 48.35
C ILE A 523 -9.23 -16.98 46.92
N GLU A 524 -8.83 -16.04 46.07
CA GLU A 524 -8.77 -16.26 44.62
C GLU A 524 -7.33 -16.24 44.09
N ASN A 525 -6.42 -15.49 44.75
CA ASN A 525 -5.05 -15.24 44.27
C ASN A 525 -3.95 -15.81 45.19
N GLU A 526 -2.74 -16.02 44.64
CA GLU A 526 -1.53 -16.40 45.39
C GLU A 526 -1.22 -15.41 46.53
N GLU A 527 -1.45 -14.12 46.30
CA GLU A 527 -1.19 -13.07 47.28
C GLU A 527 -2.16 -13.14 48.47
N ASP A 528 -3.40 -13.60 48.25
CA ASP A 528 -4.37 -13.83 49.33
C ASP A 528 -3.92 -14.98 50.24
N ILE A 529 -3.30 -16.02 49.67
CA ILE A 529 -2.73 -17.15 50.42
C ILE A 529 -1.53 -16.67 51.26
N LYS A 530 -0.66 -15.82 50.70
CA LYS A 530 0.47 -15.24 51.45
C LYS A 530 0.02 -14.33 52.58
N ILE A 531 -1.03 -13.53 52.36
CA ILE A 531 -1.62 -12.69 53.40
C ILE A 531 -2.21 -13.56 54.51
N MET A 532 -3.00 -14.59 54.18
CA MET A 532 -3.51 -15.55 55.16
C MET A 532 -2.36 -16.19 55.94
N ALA A 533 -1.35 -16.73 55.25
CA ALA A 533 -0.20 -17.38 55.87
C ALA A 533 0.55 -16.43 56.81
N LYS A 534 0.68 -15.15 56.45
CA LYS A 534 1.27 -14.11 57.31
C LYS A 534 0.43 -13.85 58.56
N TYR A 535 -0.90 -13.72 58.44
CA TYR A 535 -1.79 -13.56 59.59
C TYR A 535 -1.74 -14.74 60.56
N PHE A 536 -1.65 -15.96 60.04
CA PHE A 536 -1.50 -17.15 60.86
C PHE A 536 -0.15 -17.17 61.58
N ILE A 537 0.94 -16.68 60.96
CA ILE A 537 2.25 -16.53 61.61
C ILE A 537 2.24 -15.43 62.68
N ASP A 538 1.68 -14.26 62.37
CA ASP A 538 1.59 -13.14 63.30
C ASP A 538 0.76 -13.52 64.54
N TYR A 539 -0.27 -14.36 64.37
CA TYR A 539 -1.07 -14.92 65.46
C TYR A 539 -0.31 -15.91 66.35
N ILE A 540 0.65 -16.67 65.79
CA ILE A 540 1.57 -17.54 66.55
C ILE A 540 2.51 -16.68 67.39
N GLN A 541 3.09 -15.63 66.80
CA GLN A 541 4.02 -14.73 67.48
C GLN A 541 3.36 -13.95 68.63
N GLN A 542 2.12 -13.46 68.44
CA GLN A 542 1.38 -12.75 69.49
C GLN A 542 0.95 -13.67 70.65
N ASN A 543 0.65 -14.95 70.41
CA ASN A 543 0.31 -15.90 71.49
C ASN A 543 1.54 -16.36 72.28
N ASN A 544 2.72 -16.48 71.65
CA ASN A 544 3.96 -16.79 72.37
C ASN A 544 4.40 -15.64 73.30
N GLU A 545 4.10 -14.38 72.97
CA GLU A 545 4.28 -13.24 73.89
C GLU A 545 3.28 -13.21 75.05
N GLN A 546 2.06 -13.74 74.87
CA GLN A 546 1.05 -13.80 75.93
C GLN A 546 1.28 -14.97 76.91
N GLN A 547 1.88 -16.08 76.47
CA GLN A 547 2.24 -17.19 77.37
C GLN A 547 3.47 -16.91 78.25
N SER A 548 4.34 -15.96 77.87
CA SER A 548 5.48 -15.55 78.72
C SER A 548 5.12 -14.52 79.82
N LYS A 549 3.86 -14.05 79.89
CA LYS A 549 3.39 -13.05 80.88
C LYS A 549 2.50 -13.60 82.00
N VAL A 550 2.34 -14.92 82.11
CA VAL A 550 1.38 -15.53 83.06
C VAL A 550 2.02 -16.03 84.37
N TYR A 551 3.34 -15.96 84.55
CA TYR A 551 3.95 -16.14 85.88
C TYR A 551 4.46 -14.81 86.44
N VAL A 552 3.56 -14.14 87.15
CA VAL A 552 3.72 -13.39 88.42
C VAL A 552 2.55 -12.41 88.48
N SER A 553 1.47 -12.83 89.12
CA SER A 553 0.45 -11.93 89.64
C SER A 553 0.11 -12.38 91.05
N SER A 554 0.65 -11.65 92.05
CA SER A 554 -0.16 -11.08 93.13
C SER A 554 0.76 -10.46 94.19
N GLY A 555 0.60 -9.17 94.47
CA GLY A 555 1.24 -8.53 95.61
C GLY A 555 1.02 -7.02 95.60
N ALA A 556 0.20 -6.55 96.54
CA ALA A 556 -0.22 -5.19 96.80
C ALA A 556 0.88 -4.10 96.72
N GLY A 557 0.50 -2.87 96.35
CA GLY A 557 1.34 -1.65 96.47
C GLY A 557 1.49 -1.17 97.94
N PRO A 558 1.94 0.07 98.22
CA PRO A 558 2.36 1.17 97.34
C PRO A 558 3.73 1.81 97.75
N GLU A 559 4.07 2.95 97.11
CA GLU A 559 4.99 4.05 97.53
C GLU A 559 6.32 4.28 96.77
N GLN A 560 6.40 5.52 96.25
CA GLN A 560 7.51 6.51 96.22
C GLN A 560 8.88 6.26 95.53
N ASP A 561 9.20 7.29 94.73
CA ASP A 561 10.46 8.00 94.52
C ASP A 561 11.63 7.43 93.69
N GLU A 562 12.01 8.29 92.72
CA GLU A 562 13.32 8.75 92.25
C GLU A 562 14.35 7.81 91.59
N ASP A 563 14.86 8.35 90.47
CA ASP A 563 16.23 8.33 89.92
C ASP A 563 16.88 7.07 89.32
N ASP A 564 17.07 7.19 88.00
CA ASP A 564 18.36 7.24 87.29
C ASP A 564 19.19 5.97 87.01
N THR A 565 19.86 6.03 85.84
CA THR A 565 20.96 5.20 85.31
C THR A 565 20.68 3.86 84.59
N ASP A 566 20.61 3.97 83.27
CA ASP A 566 21.52 3.38 82.27
C ASP A 566 22.44 2.22 82.72
N THR A 567 22.35 1.04 82.08
CA THR A 567 23.50 0.17 81.69
C THR A 567 23.05 -0.96 80.77
N SER A 568 23.70 -1.02 79.61
CA SER A 568 23.65 -2.05 78.58
C SER A 568 24.24 -3.39 79.02
N HIS A 569 23.68 -4.52 78.56
CA HIS A 569 24.45 -5.74 78.28
C HIS A 569 23.84 -6.54 77.13
N GLN A 570 24.61 -6.59 76.03
CA GLN A 570 24.54 -7.59 74.97
C GLN A 570 24.83 -8.98 75.54
N GLN A 571 24.01 -9.96 75.17
CA GLN A 571 24.46 -11.35 75.08
C GLN A 571 23.79 -12.03 73.88
N THR A 572 24.60 -12.16 72.84
CA THR A 572 24.47 -13.10 71.73
C THR A 572 24.56 -14.54 72.25
N ILE A 573 23.61 -15.40 71.88
CA ILE A 573 23.86 -16.84 71.75
C ILE A 573 23.18 -17.33 70.47
N ASP A 574 24.04 -17.84 69.60
CA ASP A 574 23.77 -18.49 68.33
C ASP A 574 22.99 -19.82 68.49
N THR A 575 22.12 -20.06 67.49
CA THR A 575 21.83 -21.35 66.85
C THR A 575 21.51 -22.58 67.70
N ALA A 576 20.22 -22.96 67.76
CA ALA A 576 19.74 -24.31 67.43
C ALA A 576 18.20 -24.37 67.47
N ASP A 577 17.64 -25.25 66.63
CA ASP A 577 16.24 -25.68 66.56
C ASP A 577 15.21 -24.77 65.87
N ASN A 578 15.17 -24.90 64.54
CA ASN A 578 13.98 -24.74 63.68
C ASN A 578 12.86 -25.73 64.10
N ARG A 579 12.20 -25.48 65.24
CA ARG A 579 10.86 -26.02 65.52
C ARG A 579 9.87 -24.87 65.40
N ILE A 580 9.27 -24.72 64.22
CA ILE A 580 8.08 -23.88 64.05
C ILE A 580 6.97 -24.57 64.86
N GLU A 581 6.62 -24.02 66.02
CA GLU A 581 5.50 -24.51 66.83
C GLU A 581 4.18 -24.33 66.05
N LEU A 582 3.46 -25.45 65.88
CA LEU A 582 2.17 -25.48 65.19
C LEU A 582 1.11 -24.72 66.00
N ILE A 583 0.21 -24.02 65.30
CA ILE A 583 -1.02 -23.48 65.91
C ILE A 583 -1.83 -24.64 66.48
N HIS A 584 -2.16 -24.58 67.76
CA HIS A 584 -3.02 -25.57 68.40
C HIS A 584 -4.40 -25.57 67.70
N PRO A 585 -5.00 -26.75 67.37
CA PRO A 585 -6.24 -26.86 66.58
C PRO A 585 -7.39 -25.92 67.01
N ASN A 586 -7.59 -25.77 68.32
CA ASN A 586 -8.60 -24.85 68.90
C ASN A 586 -8.41 -23.35 68.56
N HIS A 587 -7.21 -22.93 68.14
CA HIS A 587 -6.89 -21.54 67.84
C HIS A 587 -7.02 -21.20 66.35
N VAL A 588 -7.11 -22.21 65.49
CA VAL A 588 -7.27 -22.07 64.03
C VAL A 588 -8.56 -21.33 63.70
N LEU A 589 -9.68 -21.70 64.33
CA LEU A 589 -10.97 -21.04 64.12
C LEU A 589 -10.98 -19.58 64.59
N LYS A 590 -10.22 -19.25 65.64
CA LYS A 590 -10.14 -17.87 66.16
C LYS A 590 -9.29 -16.98 65.26
N ALA A 591 -8.13 -17.48 64.82
CA ALA A 591 -7.29 -16.81 63.82
C ALA A 591 -8.02 -16.62 62.49
N LEU A 592 -8.76 -17.64 62.03
CA LEU A 592 -9.54 -17.58 60.80
C LEU A 592 -10.73 -16.61 60.91
N LYS A 593 -11.33 -16.47 62.10
CA LYS A 593 -12.38 -15.47 62.36
C LYS A 593 -11.84 -14.04 62.39
N GLU A 594 -10.71 -13.80 63.04
CA GLU A 594 -10.04 -12.48 63.05
C GLU A 594 -9.59 -12.08 61.64
N PHE A 595 -8.99 -13.02 60.90
CA PHE A 595 -8.71 -12.86 59.48
C PHE A 595 -9.97 -12.50 58.69
N LEU A 596 -11.08 -13.21 58.85
CA LEU A 596 -12.32 -12.93 58.12
C LEU A 596 -12.98 -11.59 58.49
N GLU A 597 -12.91 -11.15 59.75
CA GLU A 597 -13.45 -9.86 60.19
C GLU A 597 -12.65 -8.68 59.60
N GLU A 598 -11.33 -8.81 59.55
CA GLU A 598 -10.44 -7.80 58.97
C GLU A 598 -10.45 -7.85 57.43
N TYR A 599 -10.47 -9.05 56.83
CA TYR A 599 -10.59 -9.28 55.38
C TYR A 599 -11.95 -8.80 54.82
N ARG A 600 -13.05 -8.95 55.59
CA ARG A 600 -14.35 -8.35 55.22
C ARG A 600 -14.36 -6.83 55.32
N SER A 601 -13.57 -6.24 56.22
CA SER A 601 -13.46 -4.79 56.38
C SER A 601 -12.70 -4.17 55.21
N HIS A 602 -11.60 -4.79 54.76
CA HIS A 602 -10.85 -4.42 53.54
C HIS A 602 -11.66 -4.57 52.24
N ARG A 603 -12.64 -5.48 52.20
CA ARG A 603 -13.51 -5.67 51.02
C ARG A 603 -14.76 -4.79 51.01
N LYS A 604 -15.20 -4.21 52.13
CA LYS A 604 -16.37 -3.30 52.15
C LYS A 604 -16.11 -1.97 51.45
N THR A 605 -14.88 -1.45 51.49
CA THR A 605 -14.41 -0.33 50.66
C THR A 605 -14.32 -0.72 49.18
N THR A 606 -14.01 -1.99 48.90
CA THR A 606 -13.94 -2.56 47.53
C THR A 606 -15.31 -3.02 46.99
N SER A 607 -16.36 -3.16 47.82
CA SER A 607 -17.66 -3.70 47.38
C SER A 607 -18.49 -2.72 46.54
N GLN A 608 -18.14 -1.42 46.51
CA GLN A 608 -18.62 -0.50 45.47
C GLN A 608 -18.01 -0.81 44.09
N ALA A 609 -16.94 -1.61 44.00
CA ALA A 609 -16.34 -2.07 42.75
C ALA A 609 -17.00 -3.34 42.18
N ALA A 610 -17.94 -3.99 42.87
CA ALA A 610 -18.64 -5.17 42.32
C ALA A 610 -19.62 -4.84 41.17
N TYR A 611 -19.94 -3.55 40.99
CA TYR A 611 -20.65 -3.01 39.81
C TYR A 611 -19.74 -2.24 38.86
N GLN A 612 -18.43 -2.17 39.14
CA GLN A 612 -17.50 -1.93 38.06
C GLN A 612 -17.44 -3.24 37.28
N VAL A 613 -18.05 -3.23 36.10
CA VAL A 613 -17.51 -3.98 34.98
C VAL A 613 -16.01 -3.74 35.08
N ALA A 614 -15.24 -4.78 35.40
CA ALA A 614 -13.79 -4.71 35.32
C ALA A 614 -13.51 -3.96 34.03
N THR A 615 -12.98 -2.74 34.13
CA THR A 615 -12.35 -2.08 33.00
C THR A 615 -11.29 -3.08 32.59
N LEU A 616 -11.66 -3.88 31.59
CA LEU A 616 -10.93 -5.06 31.17
C LEU A 616 -9.51 -4.60 30.91
N ASP A 617 -8.58 -5.14 31.69
CA ASP A 617 -7.16 -4.83 31.76
C ASP A 617 -6.67 -4.08 30.51
N ASP A 618 -6.46 -2.77 30.67
CA ASP A 618 -5.59 -2.03 29.78
C ASP A 618 -4.20 -2.64 29.95
N ARG A 619 -3.77 -3.42 28.95
CA ARG A 619 -2.40 -3.94 28.87
C ARG A 619 -1.43 -2.77 29.09
N ASP A 620 -0.49 -2.96 30.01
CA ASP A 620 0.55 -1.98 30.32
C ASP A 620 1.32 -1.58 29.05
N ASP A 621 1.12 -0.34 28.60
CA ASP A 621 1.70 0.23 27.38
C ASP A 621 2.94 1.09 27.66
N SER A 622 3.38 1.16 28.91
CA SER A 622 4.45 2.04 29.36
C SER A 622 5.79 1.79 28.64
N LEU A 623 6.08 0.54 28.28
CA LEU A 623 7.33 0.13 27.62
C LEU A 623 7.25 0.17 26.08
N ASP A 624 6.04 0.28 25.51
CA ASP A 624 5.85 0.25 24.06
C ASP A 624 6.46 1.48 23.40
N ILE A 625 6.28 2.66 24.00
CA ILE A 625 6.85 3.91 23.48
C ILE A 625 8.37 3.83 23.45
N GLU A 626 8.97 3.30 24.51
CA GLU A 626 10.42 3.13 24.58
C GLU A 626 10.92 2.14 23.52
N TYR A 627 10.21 1.02 23.32
CA TYR A 627 10.54 0.04 22.29
C TYR A 627 10.48 0.63 20.88
N TRP A 628 9.38 1.28 20.52
CA TRP A 628 9.22 1.87 19.19
C TRP A 628 10.18 3.04 18.93
N SER A 629 10.56 3.80 19.97
CA SER A 629 11.54 4.87 19.85
C SER A 629 12.95 4.39 19.47
N LYS A 630 13.27 3.11 19.65
CA LYS A 630 14.57 2.53 19.29
C LYS A 630 14.74 2.35 17.78
N TYR A 631 13.67 2.16 17.01
CA TYR A 631 13.75 1.94 15.55
C TYR A 631 14.25 3.17 14.75
N PRO A 632 13.74 4.41 14.98
CA PRO A 632 14.30 5.60 14.34
C PRO A 632 15.72 5.92 14.81
N ASN A 633 16.03 5.61 16.07
CA ASN A 633 17.33 5.89 16.69
C ASN A 633 18.43 4.88 16.33
N VAL A 634 18.16 3.88 15.47
CA VAL A 634 19.19 2.95 14.98
C VAL A 634 20.26 3.68 14.16
N VAL A 635 19.89 4.79 13.52
CA VAL A 635 20.82 5.68 12.82
C VAL A 635 20.88 7.00 13.57
N ASP A 636 22.05 7.29 14.15
CA ASP A 636 22.27 8.56 14.83
C ASP A 636 22.10 9.74 13.87
N GLU A 637 21.60 10.86 14.40
CA GLU A 637 21.49 12.14 13.65
C GLU A 637 22.83 12.58 13.03
N ARG A 638 23.96 12.16 13.62
CA ARG A 638 25.30 12.40 13.06
C ARG A 638 25.52 11.68 11.73
N ARG A 639 25.01 10.46 11.58
CA ARG A 639 25.10 9.68 10.33
C ARG A 639 24.20 10.27 9.25
N GLU A 640 23.02 10.77 9.61
CA GLU A 640 22.14 11.46 8.65
C GLU A 640 22.80 12.72 8.07
N ARG A 641 23.40 13.57 8.92
CA ARG A 641 24.16 14.74 8.47
C ARG A 641 25.36 14.36 7.59
N LEU A 642 26.01 13.23 7.87
CA LEU A 642 27.10 12.70 7.05
C LEU A 642 26.58 12.31 5.66
N TRP A 643 25.44 11.64 5.56
CA TRP A 643 24.82 11.27 4.29
C TRP A 643 24.42 12.50 3.47
N ASP A 644 23.84 13.52 4.09
CA ASP A 644 23.49 14.79 3.42
C ASP A 644 24.72 15.51 2.85
N ALA A 645 25.79 15.59 3.66
CA ALA A 645 27.05 16.18 3.23
C ALA A 645 27.67 15.38 2.08
N LEU A 646 27.64 14.05 2.16
CA LEU A 646 28.12 13.15 1.11
C LEU A 646 27.31 13.30 -0.17
N LEU A 647 25.99 13.36 -0.08
CA LEU A 647 25.09 13.56 -1.23
C LEU A 647 25.37 14.89 -1.91
N SER A 648 25.50 15.98 -1.15
CA SER A 648 25.88 17.29 -1.70
C SER A 648 27.26 17.27 -2.36
N GLY A 649 28.22 16.56 -1.77
CA GLY A 649 29.54 16.33 -2.33
C GLY A 649 29.50 15.57 -3.66
N LEU A 650 28.77 14.45 -3.71
CA LEU A 650 28.61 13.61 -4.90
C LEU A 650 27.87 14.34 -6.03
N GLN A 651 26.87 15.17 -5.72
CA GLN A 651 26.17 15.99 -6.72
C GLN A 651 27.13 17.02 -7.37
N LYS A 652 27.97 17.68 -6.56
CA LYS A 652 29.01 18.58 -7.08
C LYS A 652 30.07 17.82 -7.87
N TYR A 653 30.48 16.64 -7.41
CA TYR A 653 31.43 15.83 -8.14
C TYR A 653 30.87 15.37 -9.50
N HIS A 654 29.61 14.96 -9.54
CA HIS A 654 28.91 14.59 -10.77
C HIS A 654 28.83 15.76 -11.76
N SER A 655 28.55 16.98 -11.29
CA SER A 655 28.53 18.16 -12.16
C SER A 655 29.92 18.46 -12.75
N ILE A 656 30.99 18.30 -11.96
CA ILE A 656 32.38 18.42 -12.44
C ILE A 656 32.70 17.31 -13.46
N LEU A 657 32.28 16.07 -13.23
CA LEU A 657 32.48 14.98 -14.19
C LEU A 657 31.78 15.27 -15.52
N ASN A 658 30.54 15.78 -15.50
CA ASN A 658 29.82 16.18 -16.70
C ASN A 658 30.47 17.38 -17.41
N ALA A 659 31.04 18.32 -16.66
CA ALA A 659 31.81 19.40 -17.25
C ALA A 659 33.09 18.86 -17.90
N ARG A 660 33.77 17.91 -17.24
CA ARG A 660 34.98 17.27 -17.76
C ARG A 660 34.70 16.46 -19.03
N THR A 661 33.59 15.72 -19.12
CA THR A 661 33.24 14.98 -20.34
C THR A 661 33.02 15.93 -21.51
N LYS A 662 32.28 17.03 -21.31
CA LYS A 662 32.12 18.08 -22.34
C LYS A 662 33.45 18.65 -22.81
N LEU A 663 34.34 18.98 -21.87
CA LEU A 663 35.68 19.48 -22.20
C LEU A 663 36.52 18.44 -22.96
N ILE A 664 36.39 17.16 -22.64
CA ILE A 664 37.05 16.07 -23.39
C ILE A 664 36.51 16.01 -24.83
N ASP A 665 35.20 16.10 -25.01
CA ASP A 665 34.58 16.08 -26.34
C ASP A 665 34.97 17.29 -27.18
N GLU A 666 34.99 18.48 -26.58
CA GLU A 666 35.47 19.71 -27.20
C GLU A 666 36.95 19.60 -27.60
N ASN A 667 37.80 19.08 -26.70
CA ASN A 667 39.22 18.88 -26.99
C ASN A 667 39.43 17.85 -28.12
N ASN A 668 38.64 16.77 -28.14
CA ASN A 668 38.66 15.79 -29.23
C ASN A 668 38.21 16.39 -30.57
N ALA A 669 37.20 17.26 -30.56
CA ALA A 669 36.75 17.97 -31.75
C ALA A 669 37.84 18.94 -32.27
N LEU A 670 38.47 19.71 -31.38
CA LEU A 670 39.59 20.59 -31.71
C LEU A 670 40.80 19.80 -32.24
N ALA A 671 41.11 18.64 -31.66
CA ALA A 671 42.17 17.77 -32.14
C ALA A 671 41.89 17.31 -33.59
N LYS A 672 40.66 16.87 -33.89
CA LYS A 672 40.25 16.50 -35.27
C LYS A 672 40.37 17.67 -36.24
N GLN A 673 39.90 18.86 -35.86
CA GLN A 673 40.04 20.06 -36.68
C GLN A 673 41.51 20.40 -36.95
N ASN A 674 42.38 20.31 -35.94
CA ASN A 674 43.80 20.51 -36.11
C ASN A 674 44.43 19.49 -37.06
N ASP A 675 44.02 18.22 -37.00
CA ASP A 675 44.51 17.19 -37.92
C ASP A 675 44.01 17.41 -39.36
N GLU A 676 42.75 17.84 -39.55
CA GLU A 676 42.23 18.24 -40.86
C GLU A 676 42.97 19.45 -41.44
N LEU A 677 43.23 20.47 -40.63
CA LEU A 677 44.01 21.64 -41.02
C LEU A 677 45.45 21.27 -41.38
N ARG A 678 46.09 20.37 -40.62
CA ARG A 678 47.42 19.83 -40.95
C ARG A 678 47.41 19.09 -42.29
N LEU A 679 46.38 18.30 -42.57
CA LEU A 679 46.24 17.57 -43.83
C LEU A 679 45.99 18.52 -45.00
N LEU A 680 45.15 19.54 -44.82
CA LEU A 680 44.89 20.57 -45.82
C LEU A 680 46.16 21.39 -46.12
N LEU A 681 46.89 21.79 -45.08
CA LEU A 681 48.18 22.47 -45.22
C LEU A 681 49.17 21.59 -45.98
N SER A 682 49.28 20.30 -45.65
CA SER A 682 50.13 19.34 -46.38
C SER A 682 49.75 19.28 -47.87
N LYS A 683 48.45 19.21 -48.17
CA LYS A 683 47.93 19.23 -49.55
C LYS A 683 48.25 20.52 -50.29
N TYR A 684 48.13 21.68 -49.63
CA TYR A 684 48.51 22.96 -50.22
C TYR A 684 50.01 23.09 -50.43
N MET A 685 50.84 22.60 -49.50
CA MET A 685 52.29 22.55 -49.66
C MET A 685 52.72 21.68 -50.84
N GLN A 686 52.00 20.58 -51.12
CA GLN A 686 52.28 19.65 -52.21
C GLN A 686 51.63 20.03 -53.57
N SER A 687 50.91 21.15 -53.64
CA SER A 687 50.27 21.60 -54.89
C SER A 687 51.30 21.96 -55.97
N LYS A 688 51.04 21.54 -57.21
CA LYS A 688 51.95 21.78 -58.37
C LYS A 688 52.22 23.26 -58.63
N VAL A 689 51.25 24.13 -58.31
CA VAL A 689 51.38 25.59 -58.43
C VAL A 689 52.55 26.12 -57.60
N ASN A 690 52.88 25.50 -56.45
CA ASN A 690 54.03 25.92 -55.63
C ASN A 690 55.38 25.64 -56.30
N GLN A 691 55.45 24.68 -57.22
CA GLN A 691 56.66 24.34 -57.99
C GLN A 691 56.79 25.17 -59.27
N GLU A 692 55.68 25.75 -59.75
CA GLU A 692 55.61 26.60 -60.94
C GLU A 692 55.98 28.07 -60.65
N LEU A 693 55.99 28.48 -59.39
CA LEU A 693 56.38 29.83 -58.95
C LEU A 693 57.92 29.96 -58.89
N GLN A 694 58.45 31.10 -59.35
CA GLN A 694 59.90 31.39 -59.33
C GLN A 694 60.51 31.38 -57.92
N ILE A 695 59.68 31.66 -56.90
CA ILE A 695 60.02 31.51 -55.49
C ILE A 695 58.91 30.70 -54.83
N PRO A 696 59.19 29.47 -54.33
CA PRO A 696 58.20 28.66 -53.65
C PRO A 696 57.68 29.36 -52.38
N PRO A 697 56.36 29.40 -52.14
CA PRO A 697 55.78 29.98 -50.92
C PRO A 697 56.34 29.38 -49.62
N SER A 698 56.79 28.13 -49.66
CA SER A 698 57.46 27.47 -48.53
C SER A 698 58.77 28.15 -48.11
N GLN A 699 59.53 28.71 -49.06
CA GLN A 699 60.76 29.46 -48.75
C GLN A 699 60.46 30.84 -48.20
N ILE A 700 59.38 31.48 -48.65
CA ILE A 700 58.91 32.78 -48.12
C ILE A 700 58.45 32.62 -46.67
N ILE A 701 57.68 31.58 -46.36
CA ILE A 701 57.22 31.29 -44.98
C ILE A 701 58.41 30.95 -44.07
N GLN A 702 59.40 30.19 -44.57
CA GLN A 702 60.63 29.91 -43.82
C GLN A 702 61.49 31.16 -43.58
N LEU A 703 61.58 32.06 -44.57
CA LEU A 703 62.25 33.36 -44.43
C LEU A 703 61.53 34.27 -43.43
N GLN A 704 60.19 34.31 -43.45
CA GLN A 704 59.40 35.08 -42.47
C GLN A 704 59.51 34.51 -41.05
N LEU A 705 59.54 33.19 -40.90
CA LEU A 705 59.81 32.54 -39.61
C LEU A 705 61.25 32.80 -39.13
N ALA A 706 62.22 32.77 -40.05
CA ALA A 706 63.60 33.12 -39.77
C ALA A 706 63.74 34.61 -39.37
N GLU A 707 63.05 35.52 -40.05
CA GLU A 707 62.97 36.96 -39.71
C GLU A 707 62.28 37.20 -38.37
N GLN A 708 61.21 36.48 -38.02
CA GLN A 708 60.57 36.56 -36.70
C GLN A 708 61.48 36.00 -35.60
N SER A 709 62.23 34.93 -35.88
CA SER A 709 63.22 34.39 -34.93
C SER A 709 64.47 35.27 -34.80
N ALA A 710 64.84 36.01 -35.85
CA ALA A 710 65.97 36.95 -35.84
C ALA A 710 65.58 38.34 -35.29
N GLY A 711 64.31 38.72 -35.38
CA GLY A 711 63.73 39.93 -34.78
C GLY A 711 63.52 39.82 -33.27
N ASN A 712 63.40 38.60 -32.74
CA ASN A 712 63.48 38.32 -31.30
C ASN A 712 64.94 38.07 -30.89
N GLY A 713 65.79 39.09 -31.06
CA GLY A 713 66.99 39.21 -30.22
C GLY A 713 66.59 39.22 -28.74
N PRO A 714 67.45 38.80 -27.81
CA PRO A 714 67.09 38.51 -26.42
C PRO A 714 66.74 39.80 -25.66
N GLY A 715 65.48 40.21 -25.76
CA GLY A 715 64.86 41.20 -24.90
C GLY A 715 64.49 40.54 -23.58
N VAL A 716 65.43 40.62 -22.63
CA VAL A 716 65.25 40.67 -21.17
C VAL A 716 63.83 40.35 -20.68
N PHE A 717 63.66 39.16 -20.09
CA PHE A 717 62.73 38.97 -18.97
C PHE A 717 63.44 39.32 -17.67
#